data_AF-S7W9I0-F1
#
_entry.id   AF-S7W9I0-F1
#
_cell.length_a   1.000
_cell.length_b   1.000
_cell.length_c   1.000
_cell.angle_alpha   90.00
_cell.angle_beta   90.00
_cell.angle_gamma   90.00
#
_symmetry.space_group_name_H-M   'P 1'
#
loop_
_entity.id
_entity.type
_entity.pdbx_description
1 polymer ?
#
loop_
_entity_poly.entity_id
_entity_poly.type
_entity_poly.pdbx_seq_one_letter_code
_entity_poly.pdbx_strand_id
1 'polypeptide(L)'
;MNRELSELKETIRFKNYVQMKKHLKMINEKVLNFREKENLSEQIDLIKSLIKNDVCFLLCNNKPIDNTRIEISRELGNDYFSQIIEIISNSVVERYSNEFYNEIAYELNCEKIIEIKNVYKLQVNVNNIKLSTILDLKIVYTTFTRVFNKMHLVTTNFREVNIEGEFVFKISTFIKQLIADFFYLDEIDKKEYVEVLNETIKFEEKYLKEYFISHSCFEINKMNNKITFKGDNVEIKDEHEQLYEYIPKTNTCKEIVLYDKNLLSLRLLENIEMMEDKNSYEKENLFERKFSLLDQNPHDFIDKLSLEIICVDSKPKNYKNKIESKKISFENTKEVLQSFKKPDKVCIHMKMLSRSFLSHINFYIDSFLKLTNIEAEEMKIHKIIIDAFRVASISFNKIKYFEDKKTFDIFVEKVDIFIKKAIVNMKEPMDIYYGIIILNTLNYTTNTFNGLLEKVYQLTRKEYLDLEYFKELKLKEKCITNFIEIKTGEIFNSKSFELYTCSANIIKLLRDNIFTKEHSFVSEEIIYFLLETIFCYLFSTIYKNKMNEKKSEIILFQISEIKNFLKNKITVIPLLQIIENYLKIFICPPEQLNEFITNFFIHSKQKFSFTQILSRLENDENNLDLFIAYKKMKHNGILNTQ
;
A
#
# COMPACT_ATOMS: atom_id res chain seq x y z
N MET A 1 5.76 66.88 19.39
CA MET A 1 5.28 65.70 20.13
C MET A 1 4.00 65.96 20.91
N ASN A 2 3.96 66.88 21.89
CA ASN A 2 2.73 67.17 22.66
C ASN A 2 1.48 67.46 21.81
N ARG A 3 1.65 68.17 20.69
CA ARG A 3 0.58 68.38 19.70
C ARG A 3 0.06 67.08 19.10
N GLU A 4 0.94 66.19 18.67
CA GLU A 4 0.56 64.91 18.03
C GLU A 4 -0.06 63.92 19.04
N LEU A 5 0.40 63.93 20.30
CA LEU A 5 -0.24 63.16 21.38
C LEU A 5 -1.64 63.70 21.70
N SER A 6 -1.83 65.03 21.64
CA SER A 6 -3.15 65.66 21.79
C SER A 6 -4.08 65.32 20.63
N GLU A 7 -3.57 65.38 19.39
CA GLU A 7 -4.31 64.99 18.18
C GLU A 7 -4.68 63.50 18.22
N LEU A 8 -3.77 62.62 18.66
CA LEU A 8 -4.07 61.20 18.88
C LEU A 8 -5.22 61.03 19.88
N LYS A 9 -5.18 61.72 21.02
CA LYS A 9 -6.25 61.68 22.04
C LYS A 9 -7.60 62.12 21.49
N GLU A 10 -7.64 63.16 20.66
CA GLU A 10 -8.86 63.58 19.97
C GLU A 10 -9.36 62.51 19.00
N THR A 11 -8.47 61.93 18.20
CA THR A 11 -8.87 60.87 17.26
C THR A 11 -9.45 59.66 17.98
N ILE A 12 -8.87 59.24 19.12
CA ILE A 12 -9.40 58.19 20.00
C ILE A 12 -10.82 58.52 20.45
N ARG A 13 -11.04 59.74 20.96
CA ARG A 13 -12.36 60.21 21.43
C ARG A 13 -13.43 60.14 20.34
N PHE A 14 -13.06 60.46 19.09
CA PHE A 14 -13.97 60.42 17.95
C PHE A 14 -14.00 59.07 17.22
N LYS A 15 -13.27 58.05 17.70
CA LYS A 15 -13.12 56.74 17.04
C LYS A 15 -12.67 56.85 15.56
N ASN A 16 -11.82 57.81 15.21
CA ASN A 16 -11.34 58.00 13.84
C ASN A 16 -10.12 57.11 13.55
N TYR A 17 -10.37 55.85 13.21
CA TYR A 17 -9.33 54.82 13.02
C TYR A 17 -8.30 55.16 11.94
N VAL A 18 -8.70 55.79 10.84
CA VAL A 18 -7.77 56.17 9.76
C VAL A 18 -6.72 57.16 10.26
N GLN A 19 -7.16 58.19 11.00
CA GLN A 19 -6.24 59.16 11.59
C GLN A 19 -5.45 58.57 12.76
N MET A 20 -6.05 57.71 13.59
CA MET A 20 -5.32 56.99 14.65
C MET A 20 -4.13 56.21 14.09
N LYS A 21 -4.33 55.43 13.02
CA LYS A 21 -3.27 54.68 12.34
C LYS A 21 -2.14 55.60 11.88
N LYS A 22 -2.50 56.73 11.24
CA LYS A 22 -1.53 57.71 10.75
C LYS A 22 -0.70 58.30 11.88
N HIS A 23 -1.34 58.70 12.99
CA HIS A 23 -0.65 59.26 14.15
C HIS A 23 0.24 58.23 14.84
N LEU A 24 -0.22 56.99 15.04
CA LEU A 24 0.59 55.93 15.64
C LEU A 24 1.87 55.66 14.84
N LYS A 25 1.76 55.56 13.51
CA LYS A 25 2.93 55.38 12.65
C LYS A 25 3.94 56.53 12.77
N MET A 26 3.45 57.77 12.74
CA MET A 26 4.30 58.96 12.91
C MET A 26 4.97 59.02 14.30
N ILE A 27 4.30 58.53 15.34
CA ILE A 27 4.83 58.52 16.71
C ILE A 27 5.88 57.41 16.89
N ASN A 28 5.64 56.23 16.33
CA ASN A 28 6.55 55.07 16.38
C ASN A 28 7.93 55.37 15.73
N GLU A 29 7.99 56.31 14.79
CA GLU A 29 9.23 56.73 14.11
C GLU A 29 10.05 57.77 14.91
N LYS A 30 9.55 58.30 16.03
CA LYS A 30 10.19 59.39 16.78
C LYS A 30 10.88 58.90 18.05
N VAL A 31 11.97 59.57 18.42
CA VAL A 31 12.63 59.39 19.72
C VAL A 31 11.86 60.19 20.77
N LEU A 32 11.25 59.48 21.73
CA LEU A 32 10.41 60.07 22.77
C LEU A 32 11.19 60.22 24.09
N ASN A 33 10.96 61.33 24.80
CA ASN A 33 11.45 61.48 26.18
C ASN A 33 10.60 60.65 27.16
N PHE A 34 11.05 60.51 28.41
CA PHE A 34 10.40 59.65 29.40
C PHE A 34 8.92 60.02 29.63
N ARG A 35 8.60 61.31 29.78
CA ARG A 35 7.23 61.79 30.01
C ARG A 35 6.32 61.58 28.79
N GLU A 36 6.88 61.72 27.58
CA GLU A 36 6.16 61.43 26.34
C GLU A 36 5.88 59.94 26.19
N LYS A 37 6.80 59.06 26.63
CA LYS A 37 6.58 57.60 26.65
C LYS A 37 5.48 57.20 27.62
N GLU A 38 5.46 57.79 28.81
CA GLU A 38 4.43 57.54 29.82
C GLU A 38 3.04 57.96 29.31
N ASN A 39 2.92 59.20 28.80
CA ASN A 39 1.69 59.69 28.18
C ASN A 39 1.23 58.83 26.98
N LEU A 40 2.17 58.39 26.13
CA LEU A 40 1.86 57.51 25.01
C LEU A 40 1.38 56.15 25.49
N SER A 41 1.96 55.59 26.55
CA SER A 41 1.53 54.32 27.14
C SER A 41 0.07 54.35 27.56
N GLU A 42 -0.35 55.42 28.25
CA GLU A 42 -1.76 55.59 28.62
C GLU A 42 -2.69 55.65 27.40
N GLN A 43 -2.28 56.37 26.33
CA GLN A 43 -3.08 56.41 25.10
C GLN A 43 -3.10 55.05 24.38
N ILE A 44 -1.99 54.31 24.38
CA ILE A 44 -1.90 52.97 23.81
C ILE A 44 -2.87 52.03 24.52
N ASP A 45 -2.94 52.07 25.85
CA ASP A 45 -3.86 51.21 26.61
C ASP A 45 -5.33 51.55 26.34
N LEU A 46 -5.65 52.84 26.17
CA LEU A 46 -6.98 53.27 25.72
C LEU A 46 -7.30 52.78 24.30
N ILE A 47 -6.36 52.88 23.35
CA ILE A 47 -6.55 52.39 21.99
C ILE A 47 -6.73 50.86 22.00
N LYS A 48 -5.93 50.13 22.77
CA LYS A 48 -6.07 48.68 22.94
C LYS A 48 -7.46 48.33 23.47
N SER A 49 -7.90 48.94 24.56
CA SER A 49 -9.25 48.68 25.09
C SER A 49 -10.35 49.03 24.07
N LEU A 50 -10.20 50.15 23.35
CA LEU A 50 -11.16 50.61 22.34
C LEU A 50 -11.26 49.61 21.17
N ILE A 51 -10.13 49.22 20.59
CA ILE A 51 -10.08 48.30 19.45
C ILE A 51 -10.64 46.94 19.87
N LYS A 52 -10.22 46.40 21.02
CA LYS A 52 -10.73 45.13 21.52
C LYS A 52 -12.25 45.15 21.66
N ASN A 53 -12.81 46.19 22.29
CA ASN A 53 -14.26 46.33 22.47
C ASN A 53 -15.00 46.47 21.14
N ASP A 54 -14.50 47.29 20.22
CA ASP A 54 -15.11 47.47 18.90
C ASP A 54 -15.02 46.18 18.05
N VAL A 55 -13.90 45.46 18.09
CA VAL A 55 -13.74 44.15 17.41
C VAL A 55 -14.74 43.14 17.98
N CYS A 56 -14.81 42.98 19.30
CA CYS A 56 -15.80 42.11 19.94
C CYS A 56 -17.24 42.51 19.56
N PHE A 57 -17.55 43.81 19.59
CA PHE A 57 -18.88 44.31 19.22
C PHE A 57 -19.22 43.99 17.76
N LEU A 58 -18.29 44.20 16.82
CA LEU A 58 -18.52 43.89 15.41
C LEU A 58 -18.72 42.38 15.18
N LEU A 59 -17.92 41.55 15.85
CA LEU A 59 -18.03 40.08 15.81
C LEU A 59 -19.39 39.61 16.34
N CYS A 60 -19.83 40.11 17.51
CA CYS A 60 -21.13 39.78 18.09
C CYS A 60 -22.31 40.18 17.20
N ASN A 61 -22.15 41.22 16.37
CA ASN A 61 -23.19 41.73 15.46
C ASN A 61 -23.05 41.22 14.02
N ASN A 62 -22.16 40.26 13.76
CA ASN A 62 -21.91 39.71 12.42
C ASN A 62 -21.50 40.78 11.38
N LYS A 63 -20.84 41.86 11.82
CA LYS A 63 -20.39 42.94 10.93
C LYS A 63 -18.92 42.72 10.52
N PRO A 64 -18.52 43.14 9.30
CA PRO A 64 -17.13 43.03 8.88
C PRO A 64 -16.23 43.90 9.74
N ILE A 65 -15.05 43.40 10.08
CA ILE A 65 -14.00 44.18 10.73
C ILE A 65 -13.20 44.88 9.64
N ASP A 66 -13.16 46.21 9.70
CA ASP A 66 -12.34 47.04 8.82
C ASP A 66 -10.84 46.74 9.02
N ASN A 67 -10.12 46.52 7.91
CA ASN A 67 -8.66 46.30 7.89
C ASN A 67 -7.90 47.36 8.68
N THR A 68 -8.39 48.60 8.73
CA THR A 68 -7.75 49.69 9.48
C THR A 68 -7.56 49.34 10.96
N ARG A 69 -8.52 48.62 11.59
CA ARG A 69 -8.41 48.20 13.01
C ARG A 69 -7.35 47.11 13.21
N ILE A 70 -7.21 46.22 12.24
CA ILE A 70 -6.20 45.15 12.23
C ILE A 70 -4.80 45.75 12.09
N GLU A 71 -4.65 46.70 11.16
CA GLU A 71 -3.39 47.41 10.96
C GLU A 71 -2.99 48.23 12.19
N ILE A 72 -3.93 48.92 12.84
CA ILE A 72 -3.63 49.60 14.12
C ILE A 72 -3.18 48.59 15.17
N SER A 73 -3.83 47.44 15.28
CA SER A 73 -3.43 46.40 16.25
C SER A 73 -1.98 45.94 16.03
N ARG A 74 -1.53 45.88 14.77
CA ARG A 74 -0.15 45.58 14.39
C ARG A 74 0.83 46.67 14.83
N GLU A 75 0.47 47.94 14.63
CA GLU A 75 1.27 49.10 15.08
C GLU A 75 1.39 49.19 16.62
N LEU A 76 0.47 48.57 17.36
CA LEU A 76 0.48 48.51 18.84
C LEU A 76 1.32 47.36 19.42
N GLY A 77 1.95 46.55 18.55
CA GLY A 77 2.87 45.48 18.93
C GLY A 77 2.34 44.06 18.65
N ASN A 78 3.27 43.14 18.41
CA ASN A 78 2.97 41.76 18.01
C ASN A 78 2.10 41.00 19.01
N ASP A 79 2.36 41.15 20.32
CA ASP A 79 1.59 40.43 21.36
C ASP A 79 0.12 40.84 21.35
N TYR A 80 -0.15 42.14 21.20
CA TYR A 80 -1.52 42.66 21.16
C TYR A 80 -2.20 42.31 19.83
N PHE A 81 -1.47 42.40 18.73
CA PHE A 81 -1.96 41.91 17.43
C PHE A 81 -2.37 40.44 17.52
N SER A 82 -1.53 39.57 18.09
CA SER A 82 -1.85 38.15 18.30
C SER A 82 -3.11 37.94 19.13
N GLN A 83 -3.31 38.70 20.21
CA GLN A 83 -4.56 38.64 21.00
C GLN A 83 -5.79 39.03 20.19
N ILE A 84 -5.72 40.10 19.38
CA ILE A 84 -6.83 40.50 18.51
C ILE A 84 -7.12 39.43 17.46
N ILE A 85 -6.08 38.86 16.86
CA ILE A 85 -6.22 37.77 15.90
C ILE A 85 -6.85 36.54 16.54
N GLU A 86 -6.45 36.17 17.76
CA GLU A 86 -7.04 35.06 18.51
C GLU A 86 -8.53 35.29 18.78
N ILE A 87 -8.94 36.50 19.18
CA ILE A 87 -10.34 36.86 19.38
C ILE A 87 -11.14 36.71 18.07
N ILE A 88 -10.59 37.20 16.96
CA ILE A 88 -11.23 37.10 15.64
C ILE A 88 -11.33 35.64 15.22
N SER A 89 -10.24 34.87 15.31
CA SER A 89 -10.21 33.47 14.91
C SER A 89 -11.22 32.65 15.70
N ASN A 90 -11.18 32.73 17.04
CA ASN A 90 -12.11 32.01 17.91
C ASN A 90 -13.57 32.35 17.59
N SER A 91 -13.89 33.62 17.42
CA SER A 91 -15.26 34.07 17.14
C SER A 91 -15.75 33.62 15.76
N VAL A 92 -14.92 33.76 14.73
CA VAL A 92 -15.27 33.37 13.35
C VAL A 92 -15.38 31.85 13.24
N VAL A 93 -14.38 31.11 13.72
CA VAL A 93 -14.38 29.64 13.72
C VAL A 93 -15.59 29.11 14.50
N GLU A 94 -15.88 29.65 15.69
CA GLU A 94 -17.03 29.22 16.50
C GLU A 94 -18.36 29.50 15.79
N ARG A 95 -18.55 30.69 15.22
CA ARG A 95 -19.75 31.06 14.48
C ARG A 95 -20.02 30.09 13.32
N TYR A 96 -19.04 29.89 12.45
CA TYR A 96 -19.22 29.05 11.27
C TYR A 96 -19.27 27.55 11.63
N SER A 97 -18.60 27.13 12.70
CA SER A 97 -18.78 25.77 13.23
C SER A 97 -20.23 25.56 13.70
N ASN A 98 -20.78 26.52 14.43
CA ASN A 98 -22.18 26.48 14.88
C ASN A 98 -23.16 26.48 13.71
N GLU A 99 -22.91 27.28 12.68
CA GLU A 99 -23.71 27.27 11.45
C GLU A 99 -23.66 25.90 10.77
N PHE A 100 -22.47 25.32 10.60
CA PHE A 100 -22.30 23.97 10.06
C PHE A 100 -23.07 22.90 10.86
N TYR A 101 -22.94 22.89 12.19
CA TYR A 101 -23.66 21.92 13.03
C TYR A 101 -25.17 22.07 12.94
N ASN A 102 -25.68 23.31 12.92
CA ASN A 102 -27.10 23.57 12.82
C ASN A 102 -27.66 23.18 11.44
N GLU A 103 -26.92 23.47 10.37
CA GLU A 103 -27.32 23.11 9.01
C GLU A 103 -27.33 21.58 8.82
N ILE A 104 -26.35 20.85 9.35
CA ILE A 104 -26.38 19.37 9.32
C ILE A 104 -27.52 18.82 10.16
N ALA A 105 -27.74 19.34 11.38
CA ALA A 105 -28.84 18.91 12.23
C ALA A 105 -30.20 19.06 11.52
N TYR A 106 -30.36 20.16 10.78
CA TYR A 106 -31.54 20.42 9.96
C TYR A 106 -31.63 19.47 8.76
N GLU A 107 -30.57 19.34 7.95
CA GLU A 107 -30.57 18.52 6.73
C GLU A 107 -30.74 17.02 7.02
N LEU A 108 -30.20 16.52 8.13
CA LEU A 108 -30.34 15.13 8.56
C LEU A 108 -31.59 14.88 9.41
N ASN A 109 -32.42 15.91 9.66
CA ASN A 109 -33.57 15.87 10.56
C ASN A 109 -33.23 15.21 11.91
N CYS A 110 -32.06 15.57 12.45
CA CYS A 110 -31.42 14.87 13.56
C CYS A 110 -31.15 15.85 14.69
N GLU A 111 -32.14 16.02 15.59
CA GLU A 111 -32.00 16.82 16.82
C GLU A 111 -30.79 16.35 17.66
N LYS A 112 -30.40 15.08 17.52
CA LYS A 112 -29.25 14.46 18.16
C LYS A 112 -27.90 15.02 17.71
N ILE A 113 -27.79 15.73 16.60
CA ILE A 113 -26.54 16.41 16.21
C ILE A 113 -26.28 17.63 17.12
N ILE A 114 -27.36 18.25 17.59
CA ILE A 114 -27.32 19.29 18.63
C ILE A 114 -26.96 18.64 19.98
N GLU A 115 -27.44 17.42 20.26
CA GLU A 115 -27.02 16.65 21.43
C GLU A 115 -25.56 16.22 21.35
N ILE A 116 -25.04 15.70 20.23
CA ILE A 116 -23.62 15.35 20.05
C ILE A 116 -22.76 16.60 20.29
N LYS A 117 -23.14 17.75 19.72
CA LYS A 117 -22.51 19.05 19.99
C LYS A 117 -22.47 19.40 21.49
N ASN A 118 -23.54 19.07 22.24
CA ASN A 118 -23.64 19.32 23.69
C ASN A 118 -22.94 18.24 24.54
N VAL A 119 -22.91 16.98 24.08
CA VAL A 119 -22.20 15.85 24.69
C VAL A 119 -20.69 16.08 24.61
N TYR A 120 -20.20 16.78 23.57
CA TYR A 120 -18.81 17.25 23.52
C TYR A 120 -18.45 18.31 24.57
N LYS A 121 -19.45 19.00 25.15
CA LYS A 121 -19.24 19.80 26.36
C LYS A 121 -19.31 18.97 27.65
N LEU A 122 -19.83 17.73 27.63
CA LEU A 122 -20.27 17.01 28.84
C LEU A 122 -19.83 15.53 28.99
N GLN A 123 -19.08 14.93 28.06
CA GLN A 123 -18.57 13.53 28.16
C GLN A 123 -19.63 12.47 28.57
N VAL A 124 -20.83 12.50 27.97
CA VAL A 124 -21.89 11.52 28.28
C VAL A 124 -21.89 10.36 27.29
N ASN A 125 -22.09 9.15 27.80
CA ASN A 125 -22.02 7.85 27.12
C ASN A 125 -23.25 7.61 26.21
N VAL A 126 -23.05 7.44 24.90
CA VAL A 126 -24.13 7.33 23.90
C VAL A 126 -24.36 5.86 23.51
N ASN A 127 -25.05 5.09 24.36
CA ASN A 127 -25.20 3.64 24.16
C ASN A 127 -26.49 3.20 23.43
N ASN A 128 -27.36 4.09 22.94
CA ASN A 128 -28.71 3.69 22.46
C ASN A 128 -29.18 4.30 21.12
N ILE A 129 -28.28 4.60 20.18
CA ILE A 129 -28.69 5.18 18.88
C ILE A 129 -28.37 4.21 17.74
N LYS A 130 -29.40 3.74 17.04
CA LYS A 130 -29.23 3.13 15.71
C LYS A 130 -28.85 4.23 14.71
N LEU A 131 -27.55 4.45 14.48
CA LEU A 131 -27.06 5.33 13.40
C LEU A 131 -27.24 4.73 12.00
N SER A 132 -27.78 3.52 11.88
CA SER A 132 -27.94 2.79 10.61
C SER A 132 -28.87 3.47 9.58
N THR A 133 -29.33 4.70 9.84
CA THR A 133 -30.13 5.53 8.92
C THR A 133 -29.56 6.95 8.77
N ILE A 134 -28.45 7.28 9.46
CA ILE A 134 -28.24 8.62 10.03
C ILE A 134 -27.00 9.36 9.53
N LEU A 135 -26.11 8.77 8.73
CA LEU A 135 -24.89 9.49 8.33
C LEU A 135 -24.65 9.51 6.83
N ASP A 136 -25.45 10.31 6.11
CA ASP A 136 -25.10 10.68 4.74
C ASP A 136 -23.90 11.65 4.79
N LEU A 137 -22.68 11.09 4.84
CA LEU A 137 -21.44 11.86 4.84
C LEU A 137 -21.33 12.76 3.59
N LYS A 138 -22.05 12.45 2.50
CA LYS A 138 -22.13 13.32 1.34
C LYS A 138 -22.86 14.62 1.67
N ILE A 139 -23.95 14.55 2.45
CA ILE A 139 -24.61 15.75 3.00
C ILE A 139 -23.60 16.51 3.85
N VAL A 140 -22.94 15.85 4.80
CA VAL A 140 -21.91 16.48 5.67
C VAL A 140 -20.84 17.22 4.88
N TYR A 141 -20.25 16.61 3.84
CA TYR A 141 -19.25 17.25 2.99
C TYR A 141 -19.81 18.39 2.11
N THR A 142 -21.07 18.28 1.69
CA THR A 142 -21.77 19.33 0.94
C THR A 142 -22.05 20.54 1.82
N THR A 143 -22.57 20.32 3.03
CA THR A 143 -22.80 21.35 4.04
C THR A 143 -21.48 22.03 4.42
N PHE A 144 -20.40 21.24 4.63
CA PHE A 144 -19.07 21.80 4.87
C PHE A 144 -18.66 22.75 3.75
N THR A 145 -18.74 22.31 2.50
CA THR A 145 -18.34 23.12 1.34
C THR A 145 -19.11 24.44 1.29
N ARG A 146 -20.42 24.41 1.56
CA ARG A 146 -21.27 25.60 1.59
C ARG A 146 -20.87 26.57 2.69
N VAL A 147 -20.71 26.09 3.93
CA VAL A 147 -20.34 26.91 5.08
C VAL A 147 -18.90 27.42 4.94
N PHE A 148 -17.99 26.58 4.48
CA PHE A 148 -16.60 26.94 4.20
C PHE A 148 -16.51 28.10 3.20
N ASN A 149 -17.25 28.06 2.10
CA ASN A 149 -17.27 29.14 1.11
C ASN A 149 -17.80 30.46 1.70
N LYS A 150 -18.84 30.39 2.55
CA LYS A 150 -19.36 31.58 3.27
C LYS A 150 -18.30 32.17 4.21
N MET A 151 -17.61 31.31 4.96
CA MET A 151 -16.53 31.71 5.86
C MET A 151 -15.36 32.32 5.07
N HIS A 152 -14.90 31.63 4.01
CA HIS A 152 -13.81 32.07 3.14
C HIS A 152 -14.03 33.49 2.64
N LEU A 153 -15.25 33.82 2.16
CA LEU A 153 -15.60 35.16 1.72
C LEU A 153 -15.40 36.22 2.82
N VAL A 154 -15.73 35.90 4.08
CA VAL A 154 -15.53 36.79 5.23
C VAL A 154 -14.06 36.84 5.67
N THR A 155 -13.33 35.72 5.58
CA THR A 155 -11.93 35.61 5.99
C THR A 155 -10.95 36.11 4.95
N THR A 156 -11.38 36.41 3.71
CA THR A 156 -10.51 36.89 2.63
C THR A 156 -9.67 38.12 2.98
N ASN A 157 -10.13 38.96 3.92
CA ASN A 157 -9.41 40.14 4.41
C ASN A 157 -8.35 39.83 5.48
N PHE A 158 -8.31 38.60 6.00
CA PHE A 158 -7.43 38.17 7.09
C PHE A 158 -6.48 37.04 6.67
N ARG A 159 -5.99 37.05 5.43
CA ARG A 159 -5.13 35.96 4.86
C ARG A 159 -3.88 35.63 5.68
N GLU A 160 -3.39 36.57 6.48
CA GLU A 160 -2.25 36.36 7.37
C GLU A 160 -2.58 35.41 8.53
N VAL A 161 -3.86 35.16 8.79
CA VAL A 161 -4.37 34.29 9.85
C VAL A 161 -4.96 33.05 9.22
N ASN A 162 -4.51 31.87 9.65
CA ASN A 162 -5.00 30.59 9.16
C ASN A 162 -6.38 30.20 9.77
N ILE A 163 -7.34 31.14 9.78
CA ILE A 163 -8.71 30.91 10.28
C ILE A 163 -9.36 29.75 9.51
N GLU A 164 -9.10 29.69 8.19
CA GLU A 164 -9.58 28.62 7.32
C GLU A 164 -9.06 27.25 7.75
N GLY A 165 -7.76 27.13 8.02
CA GLY A 165 -7.17 25.89 8.51
C GLY A 165 -7.68 25.49 9.90
N GLU A 166 -7.91 26.43 10.82
CA GLU A 166 -8.48 26.15 12.13
C GLU A 166 -9.92 25.62 12.03
N PHE A 167 -10.75 26.24 11.19
CA PHE A 167 -12.09 25.75 10.90
C PHE A 167 -12.07 24.36 10.25
N VAL A 168 -11.25 24.17 9.21
CA VAL A 168 -11.09 22.88 8.53
C VAL A 168 -10.67 21.80 9.53
N PHE A 169 -9.71 22.08 10.42
CA PHE A 169 -9.28 21.15 11.46
C PHE A 169 -10.43 20.78 12.39
N LYS A 170 -11.11 21.79 12.96
CA LYS A 170 -12.22 21.57 13.90
C LYS A 170 -13.34 20.74 13.28
N ILE A 171 -13.76 21.06 12.06
CA ILE A 171 -14.80 20.26 11.39
C ILE A 171 -14.30 18.86 11.03
N SER A 172 -13.04 18.69 10.62
CA SER A 172 -12.47 17.37 10.34
C SER A 172 -12.42 16.49 11.59
N THR A 173 -12.11 17.05 12.77
CA THR A 173 -12.18 16.27 14.03
C THR A 173 -13.59 15.78 14.34
N PHE A 174 -14.60 16.61 14.06
CA PHE A 174 -16.00 16.20 14.19
C PHE A 174 -16.38 15.11 13.20
N ILE A 175 -16.04 15.27 11.91
CA ILE A 175 -16.28 14.26 10.87
C ILE A 175 -15.59 12.95 11.21
N LYS A 176 -14.36 13.00 11.73
CA LYS A 176 -13.62 11.82 12.19
C LYS A 176 -14.38 11.05 13.26
N GLN A 177 -15.01 11.74 14.23
CA GLN A 177 -15.86 11.05 15.19
C GLN A 177 -17.07 10.43 14.50
N LEU A 178 -17.76 11.18 13.63
CA LEU A 178 -18.92 10.64 12.95
C LEU A 178 -18.58 9.36 12.17
N ILE A 179 -17.40 9.30 11.55
CA ILE A 179 -16.86 8.08 10.93
C ILE A 179 -16.60 6.97 11.96
N ALA A 180 -16.02 7.29 13.12
CA ALA A 180 -15.80 6.30 14.18
C ALA A 180 -17.13 5.72 14.71
N ASP A 181 -18.14 6.57 14.91
CA ASP A 181 -19.48 6.16 15.33
C ASP A 181 -20.17 5.33 14.24
N PHE A 182 -19.93 5.67 12.96
CA PHE A 182 -20.38 4.88 11.81
C PHE A 182 -19.82 3.45 11.83
N PHE A 183 -18.55 3.26 12.22
CA PHE A 183 -17.95 1.92 12.36
C PHE A 183 -18.40 1.14 13.61
N TYR A 184 -18.77 1.82 14.69
CA TYR A 184 -19.08 1.19 15.97
C TYR A 184 -20.45 0.48 16.00
N LEU A 185 -21.35 0.79 15.06
CA LEU A 185 -22.78 0.42 15.18
C LEU A 185 -23.24 -0.78 14.32
N ASP A 186 -22.29 -1.57 13.80
CA ASP A 186 -22.45 -2.86 13.10
C ASP A 186 -23.20 -2.86 11.74
N GLU A 187 -22.76 -3.80 10.89
CA GLU A 187 -23.12 -4.10 9.48
C GLU A 187 -23.09 -2.92 8.49
N ILE A 188 -21.91 -2.32 8.33
CA ILE A 188 -21.67 -1.41 7.19
C ILE A 188 -21.74 -2.19 5.88
N ASP A 189 -22.63 -1.76 4.98
CA ASP A 189 -22.66 -2.26 3.62
C ASP A 189 -21.37 -1.91 2.87
N LYS A 190 -20.80 -2.89 2.14
CA LYS A 190 -19.52 -2.71 1.45
C LYS A 190 -19.57 -1.60 0.40
N LYS A 191 -20.71 -1.43 -0.28
CA LYS A 191 -20.85 -0.39 -1.30
C LYS A 191 -20.90 0.98 -0.64
N GLU A 192 -21.68 1.13 0.43
CA GLU A 192 -21.74 2.36 1.23
C GLU A 192 -20.35 2.75 1.76
N TYR A 193 -19.61 1.80 2.35
CA TYR A 193 -18.24 2.03 2.81
C TYR A 193 -17.33 2.59 1.69
N VAL A 194 -17.38 2.00 0.50
CA VAL A 194 -16.54 2.42 -0.64
C VAL A 194 -16.92 3.81 -1.12
N GLU A 195 -18.22 4.11 -1.22
CA GLU A 195 -18.72 5.41 -1.62
C GLU A 195 -18.30 6.50 -0.64
N VAL A 196 -18.50 6.26 0.66
CA VAL A 196 -18.10 7.17 1.74
C VAL A 196 -16.59 7.41 1.74
N LEU A 197 -15.78 6.37 1.62
CA LEU A 197 -14.33 6.50 1.60
C LEU A 197 -13.85 7.30 0.37
N ASN A 198 -14.46 7.11 -0.80
CA ASN A 198 -14.14 7.90 -1.99
C ASN A 198 -14.47 9.39 -1.80
N GLU A 199 -15.63 9.72 -1.21
CA GLU A 199 -15.99 11.11 -0.91
C GLU A 199 -15.06 11.72 0.16
N THR A 200 -14.66 10.91 1.15
CA THR A 200 -13.67 11.30 2.16
C THR A 200 -12.35 11.67 1.50
N ILE A 201 -11.80 10.82 0.63
CA ILE A 201 -10.53 11.08 -0.06
C ILE A 201 -10.62 12.37 -0.89
N LYS A 202 -11.71 12.57 -1.65
CA LYS A 202 -11.93 13.80 -2.43
C LYS A 202 -11.96 15.04 -1.53
N PHE A 203 -12.61 14.96 -0.38
CA PHE A 203 -12.65 16.02 0.61
C PHE A 203 -11.24 16.36 1.12
N GLU A 204 -10.46 15.34 1.49
CA GLU A 204 -9.10 15.51 2.00
C GLU A 204 -8.16 16.11 0.95
N GLU A 205 -8.24 15.64 -0.30
CA GLU A 205 -7.47 16.19 -1.42
C GLU A 205 -7.82 17.64 -1.72
N LYS A 206 -9.09 18.03 -1.58
CA LYS A 206 -9.56 19.39 -1.84
C LYS A 206 -9.22 20.36 -0.73
N TYR A 207 -9.47 19.99 0.53
CA TYR A 207 -9.40 20.93 1.66
C TYR A 207 -8.21 20.66 2.57
N LEU A 208 -7.95 19.42 2.98
CA LEU A 208 -6.86 19.18 3.93
C LEU A 208 -5.50 19.38 3.27
N LYS A 209 -5.35 19.01 2.01
CA LYS A 209 -4.08 19.18 1.30
C LYS A 209 -3.66 20.65 1.24
N GLU A 210 -4.56 21.57 0.90
CA GLU A 210 -4.24 22.99 0.76
C GLU A 210 -3.86 23.64 2.10
N TYR A 211 -4.65 23.37 3.16
CA TYR A 211 -4.52 24.06 4.44
C TYR A 211 -3.48 23.43 5.40
N PHE A 212 -3.12 22.16 5.21
CA PHE A 212 -2.10 21.49 6.04
C PHE A 212 -0.72 21.34 5.37
N ILE A 213 -0.55 21.74 4.11
CA ILE A 213 0.77 21.90 3.45
C ILE A 213 1.47 23.19 3.88
N SER A 214 0.71 24.27 4.11
CA SER A 214 1.24 25.64 4.25
C SER A 214 1.47 26.10 5.69
N HIS A 215 0.71 25.57 6.65
CA HIS A 215 0.70 26.02 8.05
C HIS A 215 0.97 24.86 9.00
N SER A 216 2.01 24.08 8.68
CA SER A 216 2.30 22.80 9.30
C SER A 216 1.95 22.76 10.78
N CYS A 217 1.43 21.61 11.19
CA CYS A 217 1.14 21.13 12.55
C CYS A 217 2.35 21.23 13.53
N PHE A 218 3.40 21.94 13.10
CA PHE A 218 4.68 22.25 13.69
C PHE A 218 4.91 23.76 13.54
N GLU A 219 5.07 24.47 14.65
CA GLU A 219 5.79 25.75 14.61
C GLU A 219 7.28 25.43 14.54
N ILE A 220 7.92 25.75 13.41
CA ILE A 220 9.38 25.80 13.36
C ILE A 220 9.76 27.14 13.99
N ASN A 221 10.06 27.12 15.28
CA ASN A 221 10.55 28.30 15.96
C ASN A 221 12.01 28.54 15.54
N LYS A 222 12.20 29.33 14.47
CA LYS A 222 13.49 29.53 13.78
C LYS A 222 14.60 30.09 14.67
N MET A 223 14.30 30.63 15.84
CA MET A 223 15.32 31.17 16.74
C MET A 223 16.05 30.11 17.58
N ASN A 224 15.48 28.92 17.81
CA ASN A 224 16.01 27.97 18.80
C ASN A 224 16.17 26.52 18.32
N ASN A 225 15.97 26.20 17.03
CA ASN A 225 15.93 24.82 16.52
C ASN A 225 14.97 23.90 17.31
N LYS A 226 13.95 24.44 17.98
CA LYS A 226 12.92 23.68 18.70
C LYS A 226 11.67 23.56 17.85
N ILE A 227 11.14 22.35 17.75
CA ILE A 227 9.86 22.06 17.12
C ILE A 227 8.82 21.93 18.24
N THR A 228 7.79 22.78 18.23
CA THR A 228 6.66 22.71 19.16
C THR A 228 5.36 22.44 18.40
N PHE A 229 4.53 21.54 18.93
CA PHE A 229 3.18 21.30 18.43
C PHE A 229 2.24 22.40 18.95
N LYS A 230 1.38 22.94 18.08
CA LYS A 230 0.27 23.79 18.55
C LYS A 230 -0.75 22.89 19.26
N GLY A 231 -0.81 22.97 20.60
CA GLY A 231 -1.90 22.40 21.40
C GLY A 231 -1.48 21.43 22.51
N ASP A 232 -0.26 20.89 22.47
CA ASP A 232 0.26 20.00 23.52
C ASP A 232 1.61 20.53 24.03
N ASN A 233 1.69 20.92 25.31
CA ASN A 233 2.94 21.27 25.98
C ASN A 233 3.78 20.00 26.28
N VAL A 234 4.07 19.19 25.27
CA VAL A 234 4.92 18.01 25.41
C VAL A 234 6.25 18.30 24.70
N GLU A 235 7.29 18.52 25.50
CA GLU A 235 8.67 18.63 25.02
C GLU A 235 9.15 17.27 24.49
N ILE A 236 9.58 17.20 23.24
CA ILE A 236 10.42 16.10 22.76
C ILE A 236 11.85 16.62 22.74
N LYS A 237 12.68 16.13 23.67
CA LYS A 237 14.13 16.32 23.59
C LYS A 237 14.69 15.31 22.59
N ASP A 238 15.27 15.82 21.51
CA ASP A 238 16.13 15.04 20.61
C ASP A 238 17.45 14.74 21.34
N GLU A 239 17.49 13.64 22.09
CA GLU A 239 18.71 12.98 22.49
C GLU A 239 18.55 11.51 22.13
N HIS A 240 19.20 11.05 21.06
CA HIS A 240 19.78 9.71 20.92
C HIS A 240 20.38 9.53 19.50
N GLU A 241 21.48 10.24 19.24
CA GLU A 241 22.62 9.65 18.54
C GLU A 241 23.77 9.67 19.56
N GLN A 242 24.42 8.51 19.76
CA GLN A 242 25.54 8.23 20.68
C GLN A 242 25.15 7.79 22.10
N LEU A 243 25.18 6.47 22.34
CA LEU A 243 25.89 5.82 23.46
C LEU A 243 25.54 4.32 23.50
N TYR A 244 26.34 3.52 22.80
CA TYR A 244 26.69 2.18 23.28
C TYR A 244 27.74 2.33 24.38
N GLU A 245 27.69 1.46 25.38
CA GLU A 245 28.60 1.31 26.53
C GLU A 245 28.53 2.42 27.60
N TYR A 246 27.84 2.13 28.72
CA TYR A 246 28.41 1.95 30.07
C TYR A 246 27.26 1.91 31.11
N ILE A 247 27.18 0.84 31.90
CA ILE A 247 26.37 0.82 33.14
C ILE A 247 27.22 1.43 34.25
N PRO A 248 26.70 2.43 35.00
CA PRO A 248 26.67 2.24 36.44
C PRO A 248 25.34 2.67 37.09
N LYS A 249 24.99 1.86 38.09
CA LYS A 249 23.95 2.08 39.10
C LYS A 249 24.15 3.41 39.82
N THR A 250 23.13 4.26 39.88
CA THR A 250 22.80 5.06 41.08
C THR A 250 21.34 5.47 41.07
N ASN A 251 20.68 5.20 42.19
CA ASN A 251 19.35 5.67 42.57
C ASN A 251 19.24 7.20 42.55
N THR A 252 17.97 7.65 42.54
CA THR A 252 17.41 8.99 42.83
C THR A 252 17.19 9.96 41.67
N CYS A 253 15.94 10.01 41.19
CA CYS A 253 15.10 11.21 40.97
C CYS A 253 13.73 10.70 40.46
N LYS A 254 12.71 10.57 41.32
CA LYS A 254 11.72 11.59 41.72
C LYS A 254 10.99 12.24 40.53
N GLU A 255 9.72 11.83 40.42
CA GLU A 255 8.53 12.55 39.94
C GLU A 255 8.53 13.08 38.50
N ILE A 256 7.69 12.49 37.64
CA ILE A 256 6.35 12.99 37.27
C ILE A 256 5.73 11.96 36.28
N VAL A 257 4.39 11.85 36.32
CA VAL A 257 3.48 10.95 35.57
C VAL A 257 3.12 9.62 36.28
N LEU A 258 2.16 9.71 37.19
CA LEU A 258 1.25 8.63 37.54
C LEU A 258 -0.17 9.17 37.37
N TYR A 259 -0.76 8.93 36.19
CA TYR A 259 -2.21 9.04 36.02
C TYR A 259 -2.86 7.82 36.69
N ASP A 260 -3.91 8.12 37.42
CA ASP A 260 -4.31 7.48 38.65
C ASP A 260 -5.16 6.20 38.42
N LYS A 261 -4.65 5.04 38.87
CA LYS A 261 -5.43 3.78 38.92
C LYS A 261 -6.48 3.81 40.04
N ASN A 262 -6.38 4.70 41.03
CA ASN A 262 -7.32 4.80 42.13
C ASN A 262 -8.60 5.57 41.74
N LEU A 263 -8.57 6.39 40.69
CA LEU A 263 -9.75 7.14 40.22
C LEU A 263 -10.82 6.23 39.61
N LEU A 264 -10.42 5.09 39.02
CA LEU A 264 -11.36 4.09 38.50
C LEU A 264 -11.97 3.24 39.63
N SER A 265 -11.21 3.03 40.71
CA SER A 265 -11.64 2.30 41.90
C SER A 265 -12.63 3.13 42.72
N LEU A 266 -12.37 4.43 42.87
CA LEU A 266 -13.26 5.38 43.57
C LEU A 266 -14.58 5.61 42.80
N ARG A 267 -14.55 5.68 41.47
CA ARG A 267 -15.77 5.82 40.65
C ARG A 267 -16.64 4.57 40.58
N LEU A 268 -16.06 3.38 40.82
CA LEU A 268 -16.83 2.14 40.98
C LEU A 268 -17.52 2.08 42.35
N LEU A 269 -16.91 2.68 43.38
CA LEU A 269 -17.50 2.81 44.72
C LEU A 269 -18.61 3.88 44.77
N GLU A 270 -18.42 5.05 44.13
CA GLU A 270 -19.46 6.10 44.05
C GLU A 270 -20.72 5.64 43.30
N ASN A 271 -20.59 4.76 42.30
CA ASN A 271 -21.75 4.20 41.58
C ASN A 271 -22.48 3.08 42.36
N ILE A 272 -21.85 2.52 43.39
CA ILE A 272 -22.47 1.55 44.31
C ILE A 272 -23.21 2.29 45.44
N GLU A 273 -22.70 3.45 45.88
CA GLU A 273 -23.38 4.30 46.88
C GLU A 273 -24.60 5.05 46.33
N MET A 274 -24.71 5.24 45.01
CA MET A 274 -25.87 5.89 44.38
C MET A 274 -27.06 4.97 44.06
N MET A 275 -27.03 3.70 44.47
CA MET A 275 -28.17 2.76 44.36
C MET A 275 -28.84 2.44 45.71
N GLU A 276 -28.77 3.34 46.68
CA GLU A 276 -29.50 3.23 47.94
C GLU A 276 -30.84 3.99 47.88
N ASP A 277 -31.86 3.34 47.29
CA ASP A 277 -33.23 3.42 47.81
C ASP A 277 -34.18 2.51 47.01
N LYS A 278 -34.30 1.23 47.41
CA LYS A 278 -35.56 0.55 47.80
C LYS A 278 -35.38 -0.97 47.96
N ASN A 279 -35.97 -1.47 49.06
CA ASN A 279 -36.22 -2.85 49.51
C ASN A 279 -35.10 -3.60 50.26
N SER A 280 -35.24 -3.58 51.60
CA SER A 280 -34.31 -4.04 52.63
C SER A 280 -34.56 -5.46 53.15
N TYR A 281 -35.03 -6.41 52.33
CA TYR A 281 -35.30 -7.78 52.81
C TYR A 281 -34.43 -8.88 52.17
N GLU A 282 -33.61 -8.55 51.16
CA GLU A 282 -32.63 -9.49 50.57
C GLU A 282 -31.17 -9.18 50.96
N LYS A 283 -30.92 -8.08 51.69
CA LYS A 283 -29.56 -7.67 52.13
C LYS A 283 -28.98 -8.56 53.24
N GLU A 284 -29.80 -9.22 54.06
CA GLU A 284 -29.28 -10.03 55.20
C GLU A 284 -28.85 -11.45 54.82
N ASN A 285 -29.34 -12.05 53.73
CA ASN A 285 -28.96 -13.42 53.35
C ASN A 285 -27.80 -13.53 52.34
N LEU A 286 -27.34 -12.40 51.78
CA LEU A 286 -26.18 -12.39 50.86
C LEU A 286 -24.88 -11.93 51.53
N PHE A 287 -24.95 -11.24 52.68
CA PHE A 287 -23.79 -10.70 53.39
C PHE A 287 -23.06 -11.76 54.24
N GLU A 288 -23.78 -12.73 54.81
CA GLU A 288 -23.16 -13.78 55.66
C GLU A 288 -22.53 -14.95 54.90
N ARG A 289 -22.75 -15.10 53.58
CA ARG A 289 -22.16 -16.20 52.79
C ARG A 289 -20.91 -15.86 51.99
N LYS A 290 -20.43 -14.61 52.02
CA LYS A 290 -19.25 -14.19 51.23
C LYS A 290 -18.09 -13.62 52.04
N PHE A 291 -18.18 -13.58 53.38
CA PHE A 291 -17.11 -13.06 54.24
C PHE A 291 -16.32 -14.12 55.04
N SER A 292 -16.43 -15.40 54.70
CA SER A 292 -15.67 -16.48 55.38
C SER A 292 -14.53 -17.10 54.55
N LEU A 293 -14.08 -16.47 53.46
CA LEU A 293 -12.96 -16.97 52.64
C LEU A 293 -11.93 -15.90 52.25
N LEU A 294 -11.80 -14.82 53.04
CA LEU A 294 -10.79 -13.78 52.84
C LEU A 294 -9.64 -13.79 53.86
N ASP A 295 -9.43 -14.93 54.52
CA ASP A 295 -8.19 -15.23 55.22
C ASP A 295 -7.68 -16.59 54.75
N GLN A 296 -6.85 -16.60 53.71
CA GLN A 296 -5.66 -17.47 53.55
C GLN A 296 -5.10 -17.41 52.11
N ASN A 297 -3.87 -16.87 52.01
CA ASN A 297 -2.78 -17.07 51.05
C ASN A 297 -3.07 -17.07 49.51
N PRO A 298 -2.52 -16.12 48.71
CA PRO A 298 -2.87 -15.94 47.29
C PRO A 298 -2.23 -16.91 46.27
N HIS A 299 -1.53 -17.98 46.70
CA HIS A 299 -0.71 -18.79 45.78
C HIS A 299 -1.32 -20.11 45.30
N ASP A 300 -2.52 -20.51 45.76
CA ASP A 300 -3.13 -21.82 45.44
C ASP A 300 -4.32 -21.77 44.46
N PHE A 301 -4.62 -20.61 43.85
CA PHE A 301 -5.82 -20.46 42.99
C PHE A 301 -5.59 -20.72 41.49
N ILE A 302 -4.34 -20.96 41.06
CA ILE A 302 -4.01 -21.08 39.62
C ILE A 302 -3.94 -22.55 39.14
N ASP A 303 -3.80 -23.53 40.03
CA ASP A 303 -3.61 -24.95 39.65
C ASP A 303 -4.85 -25.86 39.81
N LYS A 304 -6.04 -25.30 40.08
CA LYS A 304 -7.27 -26.08 40.39
C LYS A 304 -8.45 -25.88 39.45
N LEU A 305 -8.22 -25.50 38.20
CA LEU A 305 -9.26 -25.40 37.16
C LEU A 305 -8.98 -26.24 35.91
N SER A 306 -8.02 -27.15 35.97
CA SER A 306 -7.78 -28.18 34.96
C SER A 306 -8.23 -29.55 35.47
N LEU A 307 -9.18 -30.14 34.73
CA LEU A 307 -9.68 -31.53 34.80
C LEU A 307 -10.83 -31.80 35.77
N GLU A 308 -12.05 -31.90 35.22
CA GLU A 308 -12.86 -33.12 35.39
C GLU A 308 -13.87 -33.26 34.24
N ILE A 309 -13.62 -34.28 33.41
CA ILE A 309 -14.50 -34.80 32.36
C ILE A 309 -15.22 -36.00 32.98
N ILE A 310 -16.55 -35.95 33.07
CA ILE A 310 -17.39 -37.16 33.02
C ILE A 310 -18.63 -36.88 32.16
N CYS A 311 -18.79 -37.72 31.14
CA CYS A 311 -19.85 -37.76 30.13
C CYS A 311 -21.22 -38.11 30.71
N VAL A 312 -22.30 -37.49 30.20
CA VAL A 312 -23.55 -38.19 29.83
C VAL A 312 -24.18 -37.50 28.63
N ASP A 313 -24.56 -38.31 27.64
CA ASP A 313 -25.15 -37.97 26.34
C ASP A 313 -26.40 -37.09 26.38
N SER A 314 -26.48 -36.11 25.46
CA SER A 314 -27.59 -35.95 24.49
C SER A 314 -27.45 -34.64 23.69
N LYS A 315 -27.40 -34.76 22.36
CA LYS A 315 -27.57 -33.65 21.38
C LYS A 315 -28.97 -33.03 21.57
N PRO A 316 -29.19 -31.70 21.41
CA PRO A 316 -29.04 -31.04 20.10
C PRO A 316 -28.61 -29.55 20.09
N LYS A 317 -28.20 -29.14 18.88
CA LYS A 317 -28.02 -27.79 18.29
C LYS A 317 -28.45 -26.59 19.13
N ASN A 318 -27.54 -25.63 19.32
CA ASN A 318 -27.84 -24.21 19.13
C ASN A 318 -26.59 -23.34 18.98
N TYR A 319 -26.63 -22.48 17.96
CA TYR A 319 -25.76 -21.32 17.76
C TYR A 319 -25.82 -20.44 19.02
N LYS A 320 -24.66 -20.16 19.62
CA LYS A 320 -24.47 -18.97 20.46
C LYS A 320 -23.10 -18.36 20.19
N ASN A 321 -23.18 -17.13 19.68
CA ASN A 321 -22.11 -16.19 19.45
C ASN A 321 -21.21 -16.07 20.68
N LYS A 322 -19.90 -16.25 20.46
CA LYS A 322 -18.86 -15.74 21.36
C LYS A 322 -18.60 -14.29 20.96
N ILE A 323 -19.23 -13.37 21.68
CA ILE A 323 -18.74 -11.98 21.77
C ILE A 323 -17.46 -12.08 22.60
N GLU A 324 -16.32 -12.22 21.92
CA GLU A 324 -15.03 -11.87 22.50
C GLU A 324 -14.94 -10.34 22.46
N SER A 325 -15.16 -9.71 23.60
CA SER A 325 -14.80 -8.32 23.83
C SER A 325 -13.27 -8.19 23.78
N LYS A 326 -12.73 -8.10 22.57
CA LYS A 326 -11.37 -7.61 22.36
C LYS A 326 -11.32 -6.15 22.82
N LYS A 327 -10.89 -5.95 24.07
CA LYS A 327 -10.25 -4.70 24.50
C LYS A 327 -9.13 -4.42 23.51
N ILE A 328 -9.35 -3.47 22.61
CA ILE A 328 -8.29 -2.83 21.83
C ILE A 328 -7.49 -2.05 22.88
N SER A 329 -6.35 -2.59 23.33
CA SER A 329 -5.44 -1.82 24.14
C SER A 329 -4.93 -0.65 23.30
N PHE A 330 -4.94 0.54 23.88
CA PHE A 330 -4.42 1.77 23.28
C PHE A 330 -2.91 1.71 22.95
N GLU A 331 -2.24 0.59 23.23
CA GLU A 331 -0.81 0.37 23.00
C GLU A 331 -0.44 0.36 21.51
N ASN A 332 -1.37 0.05 20.61
CA ASN A 332 -1.14 0.09 19.16
C ASN A 332 -0.94 1.50 18.59
N THR A 333 -1.26 2.58 19.31
CA THR A 333 -1.00 3.95 18.82
C THR A 333 0.46 4.37 18.96
N LYS A 334 1.20 3.83 19.94
CA LYS A 334 2.62 4.14 20.14
C LYS A 334 3.52 3.48 19.09
N GLU A 335 3.22 2.23 18.71
CA GLU A 335 4.01 1.52 17.68
C GLU A 335 3.79 2.08 16.27
N VAL A 336 2.57 2.58 15.97
CA VAL A 336 2.31 3.29 14.71
C VAL A 336 3.16 4.57 14.61
N LEU A 337 3.35 5.29 15.72
CA LEU A 337 4.13 6.53 15.77
C LEU A 337 5.65 6.34 15.67
N GLN A 338 6.20 5.20 16.08
CA GLN A 338 7.65 4.95 16.08
C GLN A 338 8.21 4.43 14.73
N SER A 339 7.34 4.06 13.79
CA SER A 339 7.76 3.51 12.48
C SER A 339 8.16 4.55 11.42
N PHE A 340 8.07 5.85 11.73
CA PHE A 340 8.33 6.94 10.77
C PHE A 340 9.79 7.41 10.80
N LYS A 341 10.68 6.74 10.07
CA LYS A 341 11.92 7.39 9.61
C LYS A 341 11.60 8.34 8.45
N LYS A 342 11.94 9.63 8.63
CA LYS A 342 11.69 10.79 7.75
C LYS A 342 11.64 10.47 6.25
N PRO A 343 10.51 10.73 5.58
CA PRO A 343 10.48 11.36 4.28
C PRO A 343 9.88 12.78 4.42
N ASP A 344 9.96 13.56 3.36
CA ASP A 344 9.51 14.95 3.26
C ASP A 344 8.20 15.25 4.02
N LYS A 345 8.19 16.39 4.72
CA LYS A 345 7.20 16.88 5.70
C LYS A 345 5.73 16.85 5.20
N VAL A 346 5.06 15.71 5.21
CA VAL A 346 3.60 15.61 5.02
C VAL A 346 2.94 15.62 6.40
N CYS A 347 2.05 16.60 6.69
CA CYS A 347 1.38 16.61 8.00
C CYS A 347 0.44 15.40 8.14
N ILE A 348 0.51 14.72 9.29
CA ILE A 348 -0.35 13.57 9.67
C ILE A 348 -1.85 13.85 9.54
N HIS A 349 -2.25 15.12 9.62
CA HIS A 349 -3.63 15.57 9.53
C HIS A 349 -4.18 15.58 8.10
N MET A 350 -3.34 15.53 7.07
CA MET A 350 -3.79 15.55 5.67
C MET A 350 -4.64 14.33 5.28
N LYS A 351 -4.50 13.22 6.02
CA LYS A 351 -5.20 11.95 5.78
C LYS A 351 -5.93 11.46 7.03
N MET A 352 -6.29 12.36 7.95
CA MET A 352 -6.82 11.97 9.27
C MET A 352 -8.19 11.27 9.19
N LEU A 353 -9.00 11.60 8.19
CA LEU A 353 -10.33 11.05 8.00
C LEU A 353 -10.23 9.68 7.34
N SER A 354 -9.54 9.58 6.20
CA SER A 354 -9.34 8.31 5.48
C SER A 354 -8.61 7.26 6.32
N ARG A 355 -7.72 7.66 7.22
CA ARG A 355 -7.08 6.76 8.21
C ARG A 355 -8.07 6.06 9.12
N SER A 356 -9.24 6.66 9.37
CA SER A 356 -10.29 6.04 10.20
C SER A 356 -10.96 4.84 9.52
N PHE A 357 -10.77 4.68 8.20
CA PHE A 357 -11.31 3.57 7.42
C PHE A 357 -10.35 2.36 7.36
N LEU A 358 -9.10 2.49 7.82
CA LEU A 358 -8.08 1.45 7.61
C LEU A 358 -8.43 0.07 8.20
N SER A 359 -9.26 0.02 9.25
CA SER A 359 -9.72 -1.24 9.85
C SER A 359 -10.53 -2.12 8.90
N HIS A 360 -11.18 -1.54 7.89
CA HIS A 360 -12.02 -2.23 6.91
C HIS A 360 -11.53 -2.01 5.47
N ILE A 361 -10.22 -1.73 5.30
CA ILE A 361 -9.64 -1.41 3.99
C ILE A 361 -9.77 -2.55 2.97
N ASN A 362 -9.93 -3.78 3.45
CA ASN A 362 -10.24 -4.94 2.63
C ASN A 362 -11.51 -4.74 1.78
N PHE A 363 -12.56 -4.08 2.29
CA PHE A 363 -13.77 -3.78 1.51
C PHE A 363 -13.47 -2.85 0.34
N TYR A 364 -12.58 -1.87 0.54
CA TYR A 364 -12.14 -0.97 -0.51
C TYR A 364 -11.40 -1.75 -1.61
N ILE A 365 -10.41 -2.56 -1.22
CA ILE A 365 -9.57 -3.32 -2.13
C ILE A 365 -10.42 -4.33 -2.93
N ASP A 366 -11.28 -5.08 -2.24
CA ASP A 366 -12.18 -6.07 -2.85
C ASP A 366 -13.15 -5.43 -3.86
N SER A 367 -13.52 -4.16 -3.67
CA SER A 367 -14.45 -3.46 -4.57
C SER A 367 -13.90 -3.30 -5.99
N PHE A 368 -12.57 -3.29 -6.15
CA PHE A 368 -11.90 -3.12 -7.44
C PHE A 368 -11.58 -4.44 -8.13
N LEU A 369 -11.25 -5.49 -7.36
CA LEU A 369 -10.72 -6.76 -7.87
C LEU A 369 -11.83 -7.69 -8.39
N LYS A 370 -12.45 -7.30 -9.52
CA LYS A 370 -13.44 -8.12 -10.23
C LYS A 370 -12.87 -8.61 -11.56
N LEU A 371 -12.88 -9.91 -11.78
CA LEU A 371 -12.50 -10.51 -13.05
C LEU A 371 -13.65 -10.38 -14.04
N THR A 372 -13.35 -9.87 -15.23
CA THR A 372 -14.23 -10.02 -16.39
C THR A 372 -13.83 -11.29 -17.12
N ASN A 373 -14.72 -12.27 -17.19
CA ASN A 373 -14.52 -13.49 -17.98
C ASN A 373 -14.67 -13.17 -19.47
N ILE A 374 -13.69 -12.48 -20.05
CA ILE A 374 -13.64 -12.21 -21.48
C ILE A 374 -12.71 -13.24 -22.10
N GLU A 375 -13.30 -14.14 -22.88
CA GLU A 375 -12.56 -15.10 -23.69
C GLU A 375 -12.02 -14.40 -24.94
N ALA A 376 -10.85 -13.79 -24.82
CA ALA A 376 -10.13 -13.20 -25.93
C ALA A 376 -8.62 -13.21 -25.66
N GLU A 377 -7.84 -12.92 -26.70
CA GLU A 377 -6.40 -12.72 -26.63
C GLU A 377 -6.08 -11.27 -27.02
N GLU A 378 -5.05 -10.71 -26.39
CA GLU A 378 -4.49 -9.41 -26.75
C GLU A 378 -2.96 -9.57 -26.73
N MET A 379 -2.27 -9.25 -27.83
CA MET A 379 -0.81 -9.43 -27.98
C MET A 379 -0.31 -10.86 -27.69
N LYS A 380 -1.10 -11.90 -28.04
CA LYS A 380 -0.79 -13.32 -27.75
C LYS A 380 -0.60 -13.58 -26.25
N ILE A 381 -1.35 -12.86 -25.45
CA ILE A 381 -1.52 -13.06 -24.02
C ILE A 381 -3.03 -13.22 -23.79
N HIS A 382 -3.43 -14.11 -22.89
CA HIS A 382 -4.83 -14.22 -22.54
C HIS A 382 -5.35 -12.91 -21.95
N LYS A 383 -6.41 -12.36 -22.54
CA LYS A 383 -6.97 -11.07 -22.15
C LYS A 383 -7.38 -11.02 -20.68
N ILE A 384 -7.84 -12.15 -20.12
CA ILE A 384 -8.19 -12.25 -18.69
C ILE A 384 -7.03 -11.84 -17.77
N ILE A 385 -5.78 -12.16 -18.14
CA ILE A 385 -4.58 -11.79 -17.37
C ILE A 385 -4.25 -10.31 -17.55
N ILE A 386 -4.35 -9.79 -18.77
CA ILE A 386 -4.13 -8.35 -19.05
C ILE A 386 -5.15 -7.52 -18.27
N ASP A 387 -6.42 -7.87 -18.34
CA ASP A 387 -7.49 -7.15 -17.65
C ASP A 387 -7.31 -7.28 -16.12
N ALA A 388 -6.88 -8.43 -15.62
CA ALA A 388 -6.54 -8.59 -14.21
C ALA A 388 -5.42 -7.62 -13.76
N PHE A 389 -4.34 -7.48 -14.52
CA PHE A 389 -3.27 -6.54 -14.20
C PHE A 389 -3.68 -5.08 -14.40
N ARG A 390 -4.54 -4.76 -15.38
CA ARG A 390 -5.13 -3.40 -15.52
C ARG A 390 -5.91 -3.03 -14.26
N VAL A 391 -6.77 -3.94 -13.78
CA VAL A 391 -7.54 -3.77 -12.55
C VAL A 391 -6.63 -3.63 -11.33
N ALA A 392 -5.60 -4.49 -11.20
CA ALA A 392 -4.62 -4.41 -10.12
C ALA A 392 -3.86 -3.07 -10.13
N SER A 393 -3.48 -2.57 -11.30
CA SER A 393 -2.78 -1.28 -11.47
C SER A 393 -3.66 -0.09 -11.06
N ILE A 394 -4.93 -0.06 -11.48
CA ILE A 394 -5.89 0.97 -11.05
C ILE A 394 -6.07 0.93 -9.53
N SER A 395 -6.21 -0.27 -8.96
CA SER A 395 -6.35 -0.48 -7.52
C SER A 395 -5.12 0.00 -6.76
N PHE A 396 -3.91 -0.35 -7.24
CA PHE A 396 -2.65 0.10 -6.66
C PHE A 396 -2.55 1.63 -6.61
N ASN A 397 -2.92 2.33 -7.69
CA ASN A 397 -2.88 3.79 -7.73
C ASN A 397 -3.81 4.43 -6.69
N LYS A 398 -4.98 3.83 -6.43
CA LYS A 398 -5.90 4.30 -5.38
C LYS A 398 -5.35 4.00 -3.99
N ILE A 399 -4.81 2.81 -3.79
CA ILE A 399 -4.28 2.35 -2.50
C ILE A 399 -3.02 3.11 -2.10
N LYS A 400 -2.22 3.54 -3.08
CA LYS A 400 -1.03 4.36 -2.86
C LYS A 400 -1.34 5.62 -2.05
N TYR A 401 -2.56 6.15 -2.13
CA TYR A 401 -3.02 7.28 -1.33
C TYR A 401 -2.79 7.09 0.18
N PHE A 402 -3.00 5.89 0.72
CA PHE A 402 -2.95 5.67 2.17
C PHE A 402 -1.53 5.68 2.74
N GLU A 403 -0.52 5.34 1.94
CA GLU A 403 0.89 5.21 2.37
C GLU A 403 1.07 4.31 3.61
N ASP A 404 0.16 3.36 3.81
CA ASP A 404 0.13 2.48 4.97
C ASP A 404 0.59 1.06 4.61
N LYS A 405 1.56 0.55 5.37
CA LYS A 405 2.18 -0.75 5.12
C LYS A 405 1.17 -1.91 5.19
N LYS A 406 0.27 -1.90 6.17
CA LYS A 406 -0.74 -2.96 6.33
C LYS A 406 -1.71 -2.98 5.15
N THR A 407 -2.04 -1.81 4.63
CA THR A 407 -2.89 -1.68 3.44
C THR A 407 -2.22 -2.29 2.21
N PHE A 408 -0.93 -2.03 2.00
CA PHE A 408 -0.18 -2.67 0.91
C PHE A 408 -0.06 -4.19 1.10
N ASP A 409 0.10 -4.67 2.34
CA ASP A 409 0.14 -6.10 2.64
C ASP A 409 -1.17 -6.79 2.20
N ILE A 410 -2.31 -6.24 2.62
CA ILE A 410 -3.64 -6.74 2.24
C ILE A 410 -3.83 -6.66 0.73
N PHE A 411 -3.36 -5.59 0.09
CA PHE A 411 -3.44 -5.44 -1.37
C PHE A 411 -2.69 -6.56 -2.10
N VAL A 412 -1.44 -6.84 -1.72
CA VAL A 412 -0.64 -7.89 -2.36
C VAL A 412 -1.29 -9.26 -2.18
N GLU A 413 -1.76 -9.59 -0.97
CA GLU A 413 -2.47 -10.85 -0.70
C GLU A 413 -3.72 -11.00 -1.59
N LYS A 414 -4.51 -9.94 -1.72
CA LYS A 414 -5.72 -9.97 -2.55
C LYS A 414 -5.41 -10.07 -4.04
N VAL A 415 -4.38 -9.38 -4.53
CA VAL A 415 -3.95 -9.46 -5.93
C VAL A 415 -3.33 -10.82 -6.24
N ASP A 416 -2.58 -11.42 -5.31
CA ASP A 416 -2.05 -12.78 -5.42
C ASP A 416 -3.19 -13.80 -5.68
N ILE A 417 -4.21 -13.81 -4.81
CA ILE A 417 -5.39 -14.67 -4.96
C ILE A 417 -6.14 -14.37 -6.27
N PHE A 418 -6.22 -13.10 -6.65
CA PHE A 418 -6.90 -12.66 -7.86
C PHE A 418 -6.21 -13.14 -9.15
N ILE A 419 -4.88 -13.02 -9.21
CA ILE A 419 -4.08 -13.50 -10.34
C ILE A 419 -4.07 -15.02 -10.39
N LYS A 420 -3.96 -15.71 -9.24
CA LYS A 420 -4.14 -17.16 -9.15
C LYS A 420 -5.45 -17.62 -9.79
N LYS A 421 -6.57 -16.98 -9.45
CA LYS A 421 -7.88 -17.29 -10.06
C LYS A 421 -7.89 -17.06 -11.58
N ALA A 422 -7.25 -16.01 -12.05
CA ALA A 422 -7.13 -15.76 -13.49
C ALA A 422 -6.32 -16.86 -14.21
N ILE A 423 -5.23 -17.35 -13.59
CA ILE A 423 -4.42 -18.47 -14.12
C ILE A 423 -5.23 -19.76 -14.18
N VAL A 424 -5.94 -20.11 -13.09
CA VAL A 424 -6.79 -21.32 -13.02
C VAL A 424 -7.86 -21.31 -14.11
N ASN A 425 -8.42 -20.14 -14.40
CA ASN A 425 -9.47 -19.98 -15.42
C ASN A 425 -8.94 -19.99 -16.87
N MET A 426 -7.62 -20.10 -17.10
CA MET A 426 -7.09 -20.24 -18.45
C MET A 426 -7.41 -21.63 -19.01
N LYS A 427 -8.00 -21.65 -20.21
CA LYS A 427 -8.33 -22.89 -20.93
C LYS A 427 -7.08 -23.73 -21.21
N GLU A 428 -7.28 -25.04 -21.25
CA GLU A 428 -6.25 -25.98 -21.69
C GLU A 428 -5.94 -25.81 -23.18
N PRO A 429 -4.70 -26.12 -23.61
CA PRO A 429 -4.30 -25.95 -24.99
C PRO A 429 -4.93 -26.98 -25.92
N MET A 430 -5.43 -26.48 -27.05
CA MET A 430 -5.95 -27.32 -28.14
C MET A 430 -4.84 -27.79 -29.08
N ASP A 431 -3.81 -26.97 -29.26
CA ASP A 431 -2.68 -27.21 -30.15
C ASP A 431 -1.39 -26.55 -29.61
N ILE A 432 -0.27 -26.80 -30.31
CA ILE A 432 1.05 -26.24 -29.93
C ILE A 432 0.99 -24.72 -29.92
N TYR A 433 0.36 -24.10 -30.92
CA TYR A 433 0.22 -22.66 -31.04
C TYR A 433 -0.44 -22.03 -29.79
N TYR A 434 -1.55 -22.60 -29.33
CA TYR A 434 -2.22 -22.14 -28.12
C TYR A 434 -1.40 -22.42 -26.86
N GLY A 435 -0.68 -23.55 -26.82
CA GLY A 435 0.29 -23.83 -25.77
C GLY A 435 1.34 -22.73 -25.65
N ILE A 436 1.84 -22.21 -26.78
CA ILE A 436 2.81 -21.10 -26.81
C ILE A 436 2.20 -19.81 -26.25
N ILE A 437 0.94 -19.51 -26.60
CA ILE A 437 0.22 -18.35 -26.06
C ILE A 437 0.08 -18.43 -24.54
N ILE A 438 -0.24 -19.62 -24.01
CA ILE A 438 -0.32 -19.82 -22.56
C ILE A 438 1.06 -19.63 -21.92
N LEU A 439 2.12 -20.24 -22.45
CA LEU A 439 3.48 -20.04 -21.91
C LEU A 439 3.88 -18.56 -21.92
N ASN A 440 3.57 -17.84 -22.99
CA ASN A 440 3.86 -16.41 -23.10
C ASN A 440 3.07 -15.59 -22.09
N THR A 441 1.82 -15.97 -21.84
CA THR A 441 0.97 -15.40 -20.80
C THR A 441 1.56 -15.63 -19.40
N LEU A 442 2.07 -16.83 -19.11
CA LEU A 442 2.69 -17.15 -17.82
C LEU A 442 4.00 -16.37 -17.61
N ASN A 443 4.83 -16.24 -18.65
CA ASN A 443 6.03 -15.40 -18.59
C ASN A 443 5.67 -13.92 -18.35
N TYR A 444 4.71 -13.39 -19.11
CA TYR A 444 4.18 -12.04 -18.90
C TYR A 444 3.67 -11.82 -17.48
N THR A 445 2.94 -12.81 -16.93
CA THR A 445 2.41 -12.76 -15.57
C THR A 445 3.52 -12.63 -14.54
N THR A 446 4.57 -13.44 -14.68
CA THR A 446 5.74 -13.40 -13.79
C THR A 446 6.40 -12.02 -13.81
N ASN A 447 6.73 -11.51 -14.99
CA ASN A 447 7.42 -10.23 -15.15
C ASN A 447 6.57 -9.05 -14.65
N THR A 448 5.27 -9.05 -14.97
CA THR A 448 4.35 -7.96 -14.58
C THR A 448 4.10 -7.95 -13.08
N PHE A 449 3.92 -9.12 -12.47
CA PHE A 449 3.73 -9.23 -11.02
C PHE A 449 5.00 -8.84 -10.26
N ASN A 450 6.18 -9.26 -10.74
CA ASN A 450 7.46 -8.84 -10.15
C ASN A 450 7.63 -7.31 -10.20
N GLY A 451 7.26 -6.68 -11.31
CA GLY A 451 7.26 -5.22 -11.42
C GLY A 451 6.27 -4.53 -10.47
N LEU A 452 5.15 -5.18 -10.13
CA LEU A 452 4.24 -4.69 -9.08
C LEU A 452 4.87 -4.83 -7.69
N LEU A 453 5.45 -5.99 -7.39
CA LEU A 453 6.12 -6.24 -6.11
C LEU A 453 7.29 -5.29 -5.86
N GLU A 454 8.07 -4.97 -6.88
CA GLU A 454 9.16 -4.00 -6.78
C GLU A 454 8.63 -2.61 -6.37
N LYS A 455 7.53 -2.15 -6.99
CA LYS A 455 6.88 -0.89 -6.61
C LYS A 455 6.37 -0.91 -5.18
N VAL A 456 5.79 -2.02 -4.73
CA VAL A 456 5.34 -2.17 -3.33
C VAL A 456 6.54 -2.21 -2.37
N TYR A 457 7.62 -2.90 -2.74
CA TYR A 457 8.85 -2.95 -1.95
C TYR A 457 9.48 -1.57 -1.77
N GLN A 458 9.51 -0.74 -2.82
CA GLN A 458 10.00 0.64 -2.73
C GLN A 458 9.22 1.47 -1.69
N LEU A 459 7.92 1.19 -1.50
CA LEU A 459 7.06 1.91 -0.55
C LEU A 459 7.10 1.31 0.87
N THR A 460 7.20 -0.02 1.00
CA THR A 460 7.01 -0.73 2.28
C THR A 460 8.28 -1.31 2.88
N ARG A 461 9.35 -1.43 2.08
CA ARG A 461 10.59 -2.16 2.39
C ARG A 461 10.34 -3.59 2.86
N LYS A 462 9.26 -4.20 2.39
CA LYS A 462 8.88 -5.58 2.71
C LYS A 462 8.93 -6.43 1.44
N GLU A 463 9.64 -7.54 1.54
CA GLU A 463 9.65 -8.57 0.53
C GLU A 463 8.47 -9.51 0.73
N TYR A 464 7.87 -9.95 -0.37
CA TYR A 464 6.76 -10.90 -0.37
C TYR A 464 7.26 -12.19 -0.98
N LEU A 465 7.43 -13.19 -0.13
CA LEU A 465 7.83 -14.52 -0.49
C LEU A 465 6.61 -15.45 -0.41
N ASP A 466 6.66 -16.60 -1.09
CA ASP A 466 5.67 -17.68 -1.00
C ASP A 466 4.24 -17.37 -1.49
N LEU A 467 4.12 -16.49 -2.47
CA LEU A 467 2.84 -16.13 -3.09
C LEU A 467 2.18 -17.32 -3.80
N GLU A 468 0.86 -17.45 -3.67
CA GLU A 468 0.11 -18.60 -4.16
C GLU A 468 0.05 -18.67 -5.68
N TYR A 469 0.00 -17.52 -6.37
CA TYR A 469 -0.03 -17.44 -7.83
C TYR A 469 1.22 -18.10 -8.42
N PHE A 470 2.38 -18.00 -7.75
CA PHE A 470 3.62 -18.57 -8.25
C PHE A 470 3.58 -20.10 -8.27
N LYS A 471 2.97 -20.72 -7.24
CA LYS A 471 2.76 -22.17 -7.19
C LYS A 471 1.86 -22.63 -8.33
N GLU A 472 0.74 -21.93 -8.53
CA GLU A 472 -0.21 -22.23 -9.61
C GLU A 472 0.42 -22.02 -10.99
N LEU A 473 1.18 -20.95 -11.17
CA LEU A 473 1.92 -20.63 -12.39
C LEU A 473 2.88 -21.75 -12.76
N LYS A 474 3.67 -22.25 -11.81
CA LYS A 474 4.63 -23.34 -12.05
C LYS A 474 3.96 -24.67 -12.38
N LEU A 475 2.81 -24.96 -11.76
CA LEU A 475 2.01 -26.14 -12.10
C LEU A 475 1.48 -26.03 -13.53
N LYS A 476 0.90 -24.89 -13.90
CA LYS A 476 0.38 -24.66 -15.25
C LYS A 476 1.52 -24.71 -16.28
N GLU A 477 2.64 -24.05 -16.02
CA GLU A 477 3.83 -24.06 -16.89
C GLU A 477 4.28 -25.50 -17.19
N LYS A 478 4.44 -26.34 -16.16
CA LYS A 478 4.83 -27.75 -16.31
C LYS A 478 3.82 -28.56 -17.13
N CYS A 479 2.52 -28.33 -16.93
CA CYS A 479 1.49 -29.01 -17.71
C CYS A 479 1.57 -28.64 -19.20
N ILE A 480 1.77 -27.35 -19.50
CA ILE A 480 1.82 -26.87 -20.88
C ILE A 480 3.12 -27.28 -21.58
N THR A 481 4.27 -27.23 -20.91
CA THR A 481 5.53 -27.71 -21.50
C THR A 481 5.44 -29.19 -21.83
N ASN A 482 4.94 -30.02 -20.92
CA ASN A 482 4.72 -31.45 -21.16
C ASN A 482 3.73 -31.70 -22.31
N PHE A 483 2.66 -30.91 -22.41
CA PHE A 483 1.73 -30.99 -23.55
C PHE A 483 2.45 -30.71 -24.88
N ILE A 484 3.24 -29.64 -24.95
CA ILE A 484 3.99 -29.26 -26.15
C ILE A 484 5.01 -30.34 -26.52
N GLU A 485 5.72 -30.89 -25.55
CA GLU A 485 6.66 -32.00 -25.75
C GLU A 485 5.94 -33.22 -26.34
N ILE A 486 4.83 -33.65 -25.76
CA ILE A 486 4.02 -34.77 -26.26
C ILE A 486 3.56 -34.50 -27.70
N LYS A 487 2.97 -33.33 -27.98
CA LYS A 487 2.51 -32.98 -29.32
C LYS A 487 3.63 -32.88 -30.34
N THR A 488 4.78 -32.36 -29.96
CA THR A 488 5.97 -32.33 -30.81
C THR A 488 6.43 -33.77 -31.10
N GLY A 489 6.48 -34.63 -30.07
CA GLY A 489 6.79 -36.05 -30.24
C GLY A 489 5.82 -36.78 -31.18
N GLU A 490 4.51 -36.52 -31.08
CA GLU A 490 3.49 -37.06 -32.00
C GLU A 490 3.79 -36.68 -33.46
N ILE A 491 4.20 -35.44 -33.73
CA ILE A 491 4.55 -34.96 -35.08
C ILE A 491 5.78 -35.71 -35.61
N PHE A 492 6.84 -35.86 -34.81
CA PHE A 492 8.05 -36.57 -35.24
C PHE A 492 7.87 -38.09 -35.37
N ASN A 493 6.94 -38.68 -34.64
CA ASN A 493 6.60 -40.10 -34.76
C ASN A 493 5.55 -40.37 -35.86
N SER A 494 5.00 -39.32 -36.47
CA SER A 494 3.96 -39.45 -37.50
C SER A 494 4.54 -40.05 -38.78
N LYS A 495 3.73 -40.84 -39.51
CA LYS A 495 4.16 -41.48 -40.77
C LYS A 495 4.56 -40.48 -41.86
N SER A 496 4.13 -39.23 -41.75
CA SER A 496 4.47 -38.17 -42.70
C SER A 496 5.81 -37.49 -42.41
N PHE A 497 6.44 -37.77 -41.27
CA PHE A 497 7.75 -37.22 -40.96
C PHE A 497 8.86 -38.10 -41.56
N GLU A 498 9.40 -37.66 -42.70
CA GLU A 498 10.53 -38.31 -43.34
C GLU A 498 11.84 -37.58 -43.05
N LEU A 499 12.86 -38.33 -42.65
CA LEU A 499 14.14 -37.75 -42.23
C LEU A 499 14.88 -37.07 -43.39
N TYR A 500 14.76 -37.61 -44.61
CA TYR A 500 15.44 -37.10 -45.80
C TYR A 500 14.81 -35.83 -46.38
N THR A 501 13.61 -35.47 -45.92
CA THR A 501 12.86 -34.26 -46.30
C THR A 501 12.47 -33.44 -45.06
N CYS A 502 13.20 -33.63 -43.96
CA CYS A 502 12.82 -33.06 -42.66
C CYS A 502 12.89 -31.52 -42.63
N SER A 503 13.68 -30.88 -43.50
CA SER A 503 13.77 -29.42 -43.54
C SER A 503 12.42 -28.79 -43.86
N ALA A 504 11.71 -29.30 -44.86
CA ALA A 504 10.39 -28.78 -45.27
C ALA A 504 9.37 -28.91 -44.14
N ASN A 505 9.33 -30.06 -43.47
CA ASN A 505 8.42 -30.33 -42.35
C ASN A 505 8.71 -29.43 -41.15
N ILE A 506 9.99 -29.28 -40.77
CA ILE A 506 10.39 -28.45 -39.63
C ILE A 506 10.20 -26.97 -39.95
N ILE A 507 10.62 -26.50 -41.12
CA ILE A 507 10.43 -25.10 -41.52
C ILE A 507 8.95 -24.76 -41.56
N LYS A 508 8.10 -25.66 -42.04
CA LYS A 508 6.64 -25.50 -42.00
C LYS A 508 6.13 -25.41 -40.55
N LEU A 509 6.49 -26.37 -39.69
CA LEU A 509 6.13 -26.36 -38.26
C LEU A 509 6.51 -25.04 -37.58
N LEU A 510 7.76 -24.60 -37.79
CA LEU A 510 8.30 -23.36 -37.25
C LEU A 510 7.57 -22.14 -37.80
N ARG A 511 7.24 -22.12 -39.10
CA ARG A 511 6.52 -21.00 -39.73
C ARG A 511 5.09 -20.89 -39.23
N ASP A 512 4.41 -22.03 -39.11
CA ASP A 512 2.98 -22.10 -38.78
C ASP A 512 2.73 -21.85 -37.29
N ASN A 513 3.69 -22.20 -36.40
CA ASN A 513 3.48 -22.16 -34.94
C ASN A 513 4.39 -21.18 -34.17
N ILE A 514 5.57 -20.80 -34.72
CA ILE A 514 6.56 -20.01 -33.97
C ILE A 514 6.83 -18.66 -34.64
N PHE A 515 7.02 -18.63 -35.96
CA PHE A 515 7.45 -17.45 -36.71
C PHE A 515 6.39 -16.91 -37.67
N THR A 516 5.11 -17.04 -37.34
CA THR A 516 4.03 -16.31 -38.01
C THR A 516 4.25 -14.81 -37.86
N LYS A 517 3.71 -14.00 -38.78
CA LYS A 517 3.79 -12.52 -38.70
C LYS A 517 3.18 -11.97 -37.40
N GLU A 518 2.35 -12.77 -36.72
CA GLU A 518 1.64 -12.40 -35.50
C GLU A 518 2.44 -12.72 -34.21
N HIS A 519 3.60 -13.38 -34.30
CA HIS A 519 4.41 -13.82 -33.14
C HIS A 519 5.55 -12.89 -32.75
N SER A 520 5.58 -11.63 -33.20
CA SER A 520 6.58 -10.65 -32.76
C SER A 520 6.57 -10.38 -31.24
N PHE A 521 5.55 -10.87 -30.53
CA PHE A 521 5.33 -10.65 -29.09
C PHE A 521 5.63 -11.88 -28.22
N VAL A 522 6.13 -12.99 -28.78
CA VAL A 522 6.53 -14.17 -28.01
C VAL A 522 7.93 -13.96 -27.45
N SER A 523 8.12 -14.22 -26.15
CA SER A 523 9.45 -14.07 -25.52
C SER A 523 10.48 -15.03 -26.10
N GLU A 524 11.74 -14.57 -26.21
CA GLU A 524 12.84 -15.36 -26.79
C GLU A 524 13.09 -16.67 -26.03
N GLU A 525 12.94 -16.66 -24.70
CA GLU A 525 13.08 -17.86 -23.85
C GLU A 525 12.13 -19.00 -24.25
N ILE A 526 10.88 -18.66 -24.58
CA ILE A 526 9.89 -19.64 -25.05
C ILE A 526 10.28 -20.15 -26.43
N ILE A 527 10.77 -19.28 -27.32
CA ILE A 527 11.27 -19.69 -28.64
C ILE A 527 12.44 -20.66 -28.48
N TYR A 528 13.39 -20.39 -27.57
CA TYR A 528 14.49 -21.30 -27.27
C TYR A 528 14.00 -22.66 -26.78
N PHE A 529 13.08 -22.69 -25.81
CA PHE A 529 12.49 -23.94 -25.31
C PHE A 529 11.85 -24.76 -26.44
N LEU A 530 11.07 -24.12 -27.32
CA LEU A 530 10.42 -24.81 -28.44
C LEU A 530 11.45 -25.36 -29.43
N LEU A 531 12.45 -24.57 -29.79
CA LEU A 531 13.50 -25.00 -30.71
C LEU A 531 14.32 -26.13 -30.11
N GLU A 532 14.67 -26.04 -28.84
CA GLU A 532 15.36 -27.11 -28.12
C GLU A 532 14.53 -28.39 -28.12
N THR A 533 13.23 -28.30 -27.85
CA THR A 533 12.30 -29.43 -27.90
C THR A 533 12.26 -30.05 -29.30
N ILE A 534 12.07 -29.25 -30.35
CA ILE A 534 12.04 -29.71 -31.74
C ILE A 534 13.37 -30.38 -32.11
N PHE A 535 14.51 -29.79 -31.75
CA PHE A 535 15.82 -30.34 -32.10
C PHE A 535 16.19 -31.56 -31.26
N CYS A 536 15.71 -31.68 -30.03
CA CYS A 536 15.80 -32.91 -29.25
C CYS A 536 15.08 -34.07 -29.94
N TYR A 537 13.85 -33.84 -30.43
CA TYR A 537 13.12 -34.86 -31.18
C TYR A 537 13.76 -35.17 -32.53
N LEU A 538 14.20 -34.16 -33.28
CA LEU A 538 14.93 -34.35 -34.53
C LEU A 538 16.19 -35.19 -34.30
N PHE A 539 16.99 -34.83 -33.31
CA PHE A 539 18.22 -35.56 -32.98
C PHE A 539 17.93 -36.98 -32.55
N SER A 540 16.86 -37.20 -31.76
CA SER A 540 16.41 -38.54 -31.38
C SER A 540 16.01 -39.38 -32.60
N THR A 541 15.34 -38.79 -33.58
CA THR A 541 14.97 -39.45 -34.83
C THR A 541 16.19 -39.78 -35.67
N ILE A 542 17.14 -38.84 -35.81
CA ILE A 542 18.43 -39.06 -36.46
C ILE A 542 19.17 -40.22 -35.78
N TYR A 543 19.32 -40.16 -34.46
CA TYR A 543 20.09 -41.13 -33.67
C TYR A 543 19.52 -42.56 -33.74
N LYS A 544 18.21 -42.73 -33.94
CA LYS A 544 17.59 -44.05 -34.11
C LYS A 544 17.96 -44.72 -35.44
N ASN A 545 18.31 -43.94 -36.46
CA ASN A 545 18.60 -44.47 -37.80
C ASN A 545 20.05 -44.96 -37.92
N LYS A 546 20.22 -46.03 -38.71
CA LYS A 546 21.55 -46.47 -39.14
C LYS A 546 22.11 -45.50 -40.19
N MET A 547 23.37 -45.12 -40.02
CA MET A 547 24.04 -44.07 -40.76
C MET A 547 25.15 -44.62 -41.66
N ASN A 548 25.30 -43.96 -42.80
CA ASN A 548 26.42 -44.08 -43.72
C ASN A 548 26.73 -42.67 -44.27
N GLU A 549 27.78 -42.55 -45.08
CA GLU A 549 28.21 -41.30 -45.72
C GLU A 549 27.05 -40.59 -46.43
N LYS A 550 26.42 -41.26 -47.40
CA LYS A 550 25.35 -40.69 -48.22
C LYS A 550 24.15 -40.20 -47.39
N LYS A 551 23.70 -40.97 -46.41
CA LYS A 551 22.60 -40.58 -45.52
C LYS A 551 22.98 -39.37 -44.67
N SER A 552 24.22 -39.36 -44.16
CA SER A 552 24.71 -38.25 -43.37
C SER A 552 24.77 -36.96 -44.17
N GLU A 553 25.28 -37.00 -45.40
CA GLU A 553 25.31 -35.85 -46.30
C GLU A 553 23.92 -35.28 -46.60
N ILE A 554 22.96 -36.16 -46.92
CA ILE A 554 21.57 -35.74 -47.19
C ILE A 554 20.97 -35.06 -45.96
N ILE A 555 21.14 -35.64 -44.76
CA ILE A 555 20.60 -35.06 -43.53
C ILE A 555 21.31 -33.75 -43.20
N LEU A 556 22.64 -33.65 -43.36
CA LEU A 556 23.37 -32.41 -43.18
C LEU A 556 22.89 -31.30 -44.09
N PHE A 557 22.55 -31.62 -45.34
CA PHE A 557 21.93 -30.67 -46.26
C PHE A 557 20.58 -30.16 -45.70
N GLN A 558 19.71 -31.06 -45.23
CA GLN A 558 18.44 -30.69 -44.60
C GLN A 558 18.64 -29.80 -43.35
N ILE A 559 19.62 -30.12 -42.51
CA ILE A 559 19.99 -29.33 -41.31
C ILE A 559 20.48 -27.94 -41.71
N SER A 560 21.29 -27.83 -42.77
CA SER A 560 21.78 -26.56 -43.30
C SER A 560 20.63 -25.66 -43.79
N GLU A 561 19.62 -26.24 -44.44
CA GLU A 561 18.42 -25.49 -44.84
C GLU A 561 17.66 -24.92 -43.63
N ILE A 562 17.47 -25.72 -42.58
CA ILE A 562 16.84 -25.27 -41.32
C ILE A 562 17.69 -24.16 -40.68
N LYS A 563 19.02 -24.32 -40.65
CA LYS A 563 19.96 -23.33 -40.12
C LYS A 563 19.82 -21.99 -40.84
N ASN A 564 19.81 -22.01 -42.16
CA ASN A 564 19.71 -20.82 -43.00
C ASN A 564 18.37 -20.11 -42.78
N PHE A 565 17.28 -20.87 -42.62
CA PHE A 565 15.97 -20.31 -42.27
C PHE A 565 15.98 -19.59 -40.92
N LEU A 566 16.67 -20.15 -39.91
CA LEU A 566 16.72 -19.62 -38.55
C LEU A 566 17.74 -18.49 -38.35
N LYS A 567 18.79 -18.42 -39.17
CA LYS A 567 19.92 -17.48 -39.01
C LYS A 567 19.50 -16.01 -38.95
N ASN A 568 18.39 -15.65 -39.61
CA ASN A 568 17.87 -14.28 -39.63
C ASN A 568 16.76 -14.04 -38.59
N LYS A 569 16.48 -15.02 -37.72
CA LYS A 569 15.36 -15.01 -36.77
C LYS A 569 15.80 -15.09 -35.32
N ILE A 570 16.90 -15.78 -35.05
CA ILE A 570 17.43 -16.02 -33.70
C ILE A 570 18.95 -15.94 -33.72
N THR A 571 19.53 -15.49 -32.60
CA THR A 571 20.98 -15.27 -32.47
C THR A 571 21.74 -16.59 -32.30
N VAL A 572 21.20 -17.51 -31.50
CA VAL A 572 21.77 -18.82 -31.23
C VAL A 572 20.73 -19.89 -31.55
N ILE A 573 21.13 -20.96 -32.24
CA ILE A 573 20.24 -22.09 -32.54
C ILE A 573 20.59 -23.24 -31.58
N PRO A 574 19.71 -23.61 -30.64
CA PRO A 574 20.02 -24.67 -29.66
C PRO A 574 20.22 -26.01 -30.36
N LEU A 575 21.14 -26.82 -29.83
CA LEU A 575 21.44 -28.21 -30.24
C LEU A 575 21.89 -28.44 -31.70
N LEU A 576 21.73 -27.49 -32.61
CA LEU A 576 22.01 -27.69 -34.04
C LEU A 576 23.48 -28.05 -34.30
N GLN A 577 24.41 -27.39 -33.62
CA GLN A 577 25.84 -27.69 -33.68
C GLN A 577 26.14 -29.13 -33.24
N ILE A 578 25.40 -29.65 -32.25
CA ILE A 578 25.56 -31.02 -31.76
C ILE A 578 25.09 -32.02 -32.82
N ILE A 579 23.96 -31.73 -33.47
CA ILE A 579 23.42 -32.54 -34.58
C ILE A 579 24.40 -32.54 -35.77
N GLU A 580 24.90 -31.36 -36.18
CA GLU A 580 25.88 -31.25 -37.27
C GLU A 580 27.15 -32.04 -36.97
N ASN A 581 27.68 -31.91 -35.75
CA ASN A 581 28.87 -32.64 -35.33
C ASN A 581 28.63 -34.15 -35.31
N TYR A 582 27.46 -34.60 -34.83
CA TYR A 582 27.11 -36.02 -34.85
C TYR A 582 27.12 -36.59 -36.28
N LEU A 583 26.47 -35.89 -37.21
CA LEU A 583 26.39 -36.32 -38.60
C LEU A 583 27.77 -36.28 -39.28
N LYS A 584 28.56 -35.23 -39.04
CA LYS A 584 29.90 -35.08 -39.62
C LYS A 584 30.83 -36.25 -39.33
N ILE A 585 30.66 -36.95 -38.21
CA ILE A 585 31.40 -38.18 -37.89
C ILE A 585 31.25 -39.23 -39.00
N PHE A 586 30.04 -39.37 -39.55
CA PHE A 586 29.69 -40.38 -40.55
C PHE A 586 29.99 -39.99 -41.99
N ILE A 587 30.53 -38.78 -42.25
CA ILE A 587 30.93 -38.38 -43.63
C ILE A 587 32.14 -39.20 -44.09
N CYS A 588 33.05 -39.55 -43.19
CA CYS A 588 34.14 -40.44 -43.54
C CYS A 588 33.61 -41.89 -43.66
N PRO A 589 33.96 -42.62 -44.70
CA PRO A 589 33.59 -44.03 -44.84
C PRO A 589 34.29 -44.90 -43.78
N PRO A 590 33.60 -45.87 -43.16
CA PRO A 590 34.15 -46.70 -42.09
C PRO A 590 35.30 -47.61 -42.57
N GLU A 591 35.43 -47.84 -43.87
CA GLU A 591 36.53 -48.58 -44.49
C GLU A 591 37.88 -47.84 -44.35
N GLN A 592 37.86 -46.51 -44.22
CA GLN A 592 39.05 -45.69 -44.02
C GLN A 592 39.33 -45.51 -42.52
N LEU A 593 39.74 -46.59 -41.85
CA LEU A 593 39.87 -46.70 -40.39
C LEU A 593 40.49 -45.46 -39.72
N ASN A 594 41.72 -45.07 -40.11
CA ASN A 594 42.43 -43.96 -39.46
C ASN A 594 41.75 -42.60 -39.66
N GLU A 595 41.18 -42.37 -40.84
CA GLU A 595 40.49 -41.13 -41.18
C GLU A 595 39.17 -41.03 -40.42
N PHE A 596 38.41 -42.12 -40.36
CA PHE A 596 37.17 -42.22 -39.58
C PHE A 596 37.42 -41.93 -38.10
N ILE A 597 38.45 -42.54 -37.49
CA ILE A 597 38.79 -42.30 -36.07
C ILE A 597 39.21 -40.85 -35.84
N THR A 598 40.03 -40.28 -36.72
CA THR A 598 40.45 -38.89 -36.63
C THR A 598 39.24 -37.94 -36.72
N ASN A 599 38.36 -38.19 -37.69
CA ASN A 599 37.12 -37.44 -37.89
C ASN A 599 36.18 -37.55 -36.67
N PHE A 600 36.08 -38.73 -36.07
CA PHE A 600 35.35 -38.93 -34.81
C PHE A 600 35.90 -38.06 -33.67
N PHE A 601 37.22 -38.00 -33.47
CA PHE A 601 37.79 -37.17 -32.42
C PHE A 601 37.52 -35.67 -32.65
N ILE A 602 37.71 -35.20 -33.89
CA ILE A 602 37.48 -33.79 -34.27
C ILE A 602 36.04 -33.36 -33.98
N HIS A 603 35.06 -34.18 -34.39
CA HIS A 603 33.65 -33.77 -34.31
C HIS A 603 32.94 -34.19 -33.03
N SER A 604 33.30 -35.33 -32.42
CA SER A 604 32.63 -35.76 -31.19
C SER A 604 32.89 -34.82 -30.03
N LYS A 605 34.10 -34.24 -29.91
CA LYS A 605 34.52 -33.38 -28.80
C LYS A 605 34.09 -33.93 -27.44
N GLN A 606 34.24 -35.24 -27.25
CA GLN A 606 33.84 -35.99 -26.05
C GLN A 606 32.33 -36.03 -25.74
N LYS A 607 31.46 -35.52 -26.62
CA LYS A 607 30.00 -35.55 -26.45
C LYS A 607 29.36 -36.90 -26.79
N PHE A 608 30.03 -37.71 -27.61
CA PHE A 608 29.56 -39.03 -28.03
C PHE A 608 30.58 -40.09 -27.66
N SER A 609 30.11 -41.23 -27.14
CA SER A 609 30.99 -42.38 -26.96
C SER A 609 31.22 -43.08 -28.29
N PHE A 610 32.44 -43.58 -28.50
CA PHE A 610 32.77 -44.28 -29.75
C PHE A 610 31.90 -45.54 -29.95
N THR A 611 31.59 -46.25 -28.88
CA THR A 611 30.68 -47.41 -28.89
C THR A 611 29.27 -47.06 -29.36
N GLN A 612 28.75 -45.89 -28.97
CA GLN A 612 27.46 -45.41 -29.49
C GLN A 612 27.55 -45.17 -31.00
N ILE A 613 28.62 -44.54 -31.49
CA ILE A 613 28.82 -44.30 -32.93
C ILE A 613 28.87 -45.62 -33.72
N LEU A 614 29.65 -46.61 -33.27
CA LEU A 614 29.73 -47.92 -33.93
C LEU A 614 28.37 -48.61 -34.01
N SER A 615 27.56 -48.53 -32.94
CA SER A 615 26.22 -49.13 -32.93
C SER A 615 25.27 -48.52 -33.96
N ARG A 616 25.60 -47.33 -34.50
CA ARG A 616 24.80 -46.59 -35.48
C ARG A 616 25.33 -46.68 -36.90
N LEU A 617 26.46 -47.33 -37.15
CA LEU A 617 26.90 -47.64 -38.51
C LEU A 617 25.94 -48.63 -39.19
N GLU A 618 25.65 -48.37 -40.46
CA GLU A 618 24.83 -49.24 -41.30
C GLU A 618 25.53 -50.54 -41.68
N ASN A 619 26.83 -50.48 -42.02
CA ASN A 619 27.68 -51.65 -42.13
C ASN A 619 28.45 -51.86 -40.81
N ASP A 620 28.24 -52.99 -40.15
CA ASP A 620 28.88 -53.36 -38.89
C ASP A 620 30.08 -54.30 -39.06
N GLU A 621 30.40 -54.75 -40.28
CA GLU A 621 31.50 -55.67 -40.57
C GLU A 621 32.86 -55.15 -40.04
N ASN A 622 33.12 -53.85 -40.17
CA ASN A 622 34.39 -53.23 -39.78
C ASN A 622 34.42 -52.70 -38.32
N ASN A 623 33.38 -52.98 -37.51
CA ASN A 623 33.27 -52.38 -36.17
C ASN A 623 34.40 -52.78 -35.21
N LEU A 624 34.87 -54.03 -35.29
CA LEU A 624 35.96 -54.51 -34.45
C LEU A 624 37.27 -53.79 -34.79
N ASP A 625 37.58 -53.69 -36.08
CA ASP A 625 38.80 -53.03 -36.57
C ASP A 625 38.81 -51.54 -36.24
N LEU A 626 37.66 -50.87 -36.41
CA LEU A 626 37.46 -49.47 -35.97
C LEU A 626 37.69 -49.32 -34.46
N PHE A 627 37.18 -50.24 -33.63
CA PHE A 627 37.37 -50.17 -32.18
C PHE A 627 38.83 -50.36 -31.78
N ILE A 628 39.55 -51.27 -32.43
CA ILE A 628 40.98 -51.50 -32.21
C ILE A 628 41.79 -50.26 -32.63
N ALA A 629 41.50 -49.69 -33.80
CA ALA A 629 42.15 -48.46 -34.29
C ALA A 629 41.90 -47.28 -33.33
N TYR A 630 40.66 -47.11 -32.87
CA TYR A 630 40.30 -46.11 -31.86
C TYR A 630 41.13 -46.25 -30.58
N LYS A 631 41.23 -47.46 -30.02
CA LYS A 631 42.01 -47.72 -28.81
C LYS A 631 43.48 -47.43 -29.01
N LYS A 632 44.07 -47.84 -30.14
CA LYS A 632 45.47 -47.55 -30.50
C LYS A 632 45.73 -46.03 -30.57
N MET A 633 44.90 -45.28 -31.30
CA MET A 633 45.06 -43.84 -31.44
C MET A 633 44.84 -43.09 -30.13
N LYS A 634 43.89 -43.54 -29.29
CA LYS A 634 43.64 -42.98 -27.96
C LYS A 634 44.82 -43.22 -27.00
N HIS A 635 45.44 -44.40 -27.03
CA HIS A 635 46.59 -44.73 -26.18
C HIS A 635 47.87 -44.02 -26.62
N ASN A 636 48.05 -43.79 -27.92
CA ASN A 636 49.24 -43.14 -28.47
C ASN A 636 49.26 -41.61 -28.23
N GLY A 637 48.26 -41.05 -27.54
CA GLY A 637 48.26 -39.63 -27.16
C GLY A 637 48.18 -38.64 -28.33
N ILE A 638 47.90 -39.12 -29.55
CA ILE A 638 47.96 -38.33 -30.79
C ILE A 638 46.95 -37.15 -30.78
N LEU A 639 45.99 -37.12 -29.83
CA LEU A 639 44.98 -36.05 -29.72
C LEU A 639 44.71 -35.61 -28.26
N ASN A 640 45.72 -35.59 -27.38
CA ASN A 640 45.60 -35.00 -26.03
C ASN A 640 45.79 -33.46 -26.00
N THR A 641 45.79 -32.79 -27.15
CA THR A 641 45.92 -31.33 -27.25
C THR A 641 44.79 -30.76 -28.11
N GLN A 642 43.60 -30.58 -27.53
CA GLN A 642 42.62 -29.55 -27.93
C GLN A 642 41.48 -29.42 -26.93
#